data_AF-A0A6T5Z552-F1
#
_entry.id   AF-A0A6T5Z552-F1
#
_cell.length_a   1.000
_cell.length_b   1.000
_cell.length_c   1.000
_cell.angle_alpha   90.00
_cell.angle_beta   90.00
_cell.angle_gamma   90.00
#
_symmetry.space_group_name_H-M   'P 1'
#
loop_
_entity.id
_entity.type
_entity.pdbx_description
1 polymer ?
#
loop_
_entity_poly.entity_id
_entity_poly.type
_entity_poly.pdbx_seq_one_letter_code
_entity_poly.pdbx_strand_id
1 'polypeptide(L)'
;RMSARPARARRVAREQRRAARHLASLGASPTTSSDSLGLANVESMLSGLRPEGLRGLSWSPDSSHIAYAKEEANDFTTINVLELATGKETRITSPSYNAHSPKFSPDGLYLYYFSDQQITSGSNSPYGSRGSEPTLTAGERLMCVPLRLGMTCPFFIGDELHSEGTVFDAEIGEKMPTVISTPYIEQRAQTVPDLPEAVYFGFDLIADGSGILLTLLVDDEEYVAVYSMYTRSLLPLYPNPVAVIVSGDLKIVTLITENGVGLMSSQQLLQPGISQEMAVSSAQVWNPPESFTVTVNPREEWLQMYEEAMRNMRDAFYDPNLHGVDWVKVTDRYRPSVYRISSKSELRDILAQAFGELSALHVFVHIESSDDVVLPFGEPSSCLGGDFKLTSQGLLIERVHDNSGILESPASPLRLTNDKSHVNLMPGDIITRIDGVLVNSTSTPLPDLLFGKAGTQVLLEVIKAPRSEIEQRDAEDLLKLQEIRMMQQMMGGPPMAKASATASAQLGASRSPMTDAHVASLVRKYARLGITKRTDAKARALLHQKSKPSVSSKKAAADEEDDDNSKPTTELIVVTPLDLRGCDTLQAADALNINREKVKNATNDKVAYVYLEDMEQIGEGSSNSFDDFAAQFYPNIRKDGIIIDVRRNAGGNIDTWLLERLRRVAWMFDTERSGPGDTTMQYSFRGKVVVLIDEQTSSDAEMFALGIQQLKLGPVIGERTWGGAIGYSGHPELRLVDGSGFTIPSFGPYLQGEWAIEQKGVSPDIVVSNLPVATFNGADAQLDKAVEVIKKLIAESAGVALPKPPAYPNRAVDVEKCAAKNKNIYAAAAITGAAV
;
A
#
# COMPACT_ATOMS: atom_id res chain seq x y z
N ARG A 1 -24.74 -5.74 50.56
CA ARG A 1 -25.50 -5.55 49.29
C ARG A 1 -25.32 -6.80 48.40
N MET A 2 -26.05 -7.89 48.64
CA MET A 2 -25.91 -9.17 47.90
C MET A 2 -27.26 -9.90 47.71
N SER A 3 -28.33 -9.21 47.32
CA SER A 3 -29.66 -9.86 47.12
C SER A 3 -30.36 -9.58 45.79
N ALA A 4 -29.75 -8.88 44.83
CA ALA A 4 -30.43 -8.51 43.57
C ALA A 4 -30.09 -9.37 42.33
N ARG A 5 -29.11 -10.28 42.39
CA ARG A 5 -28.66 -11.08 41.22
C ARG A 5 -29.69 -12.11 40.68
N PRO A 6 -30.56 -12.78 41.47
CA PRO A 6 -31.48 -13.79 40.92
C PRO A 6 -32.60 -13.22 40.05
N ALA A 7 -32.98 -11.95 40.25
CA ALA A 7 -34.11 -11.33 39.55
C ALA A 7 -33.77 -10.95 38.10
N ARG A 8 -32.52 -10.55 37.82
CA ARG A 8 -32.06 -10.15 36.48
C ARG A 8 -31.91 -11.38 35.56
N ALA A 9 -31.33 -12.47 36.06
CA ALA A 9 -31.22 -13.74 35.32
C ALA A 9 -32.60 -14.35 34.98
N ARG A 10 -33.57 -14.27 35.92
CA ARG A 10 -34.94 -14.72 35.68
C ARG A 10 -35.68 -13.84 34.66
N ARG A 11 -35.37 -12.54 34.58
CA ARG A 11 -35.96 -11.62 33.59
C ARG A 11 -35.40 -11.91 32.18
N VAL A 12 -34.09 -12.10 32.06
CA VAL A 12 -33.45 -12.49 30.78
C VAL A 12 -33.96 -13.84 30.29
N ALA A 13 -34.03 -14.85 31.16
CA ALA A 13 -34.57 -16.16 30.79
C ALA A 13 -36.06 -16.11 30.40
N ARG A 14 -36.84 -15.17 30.96
CA ARG A 14 -38.25 -14.97 30.61
C ARG A 14 -38.41 -14.27 29.27
N GLU A 15 -37.53 -13.33 28.93
CA GLU A 15 -37.52 -12.67 27.62
C GLU A 15 -37.00 -13.60 26.51
N GLN A 16 -35.96 -14.39 26.76
CA GLN A 16 -35.49 -15.43 25.84
C GLN A 16 -36.58 -16.48 25.55
N ARG A 17 -37.33 -16.92 26.58
CA ARG A 17 -38.48 -17.82 26.37
C ARG A 17 -39.64 -17.16 25.63
N ARG A 18 -39.78 -15.83 25.70
CA ARG A 18 -40.82 -15.08 24.98
C ARG A 18 -40.43 -14.92 23.51
N ALA A 19 -39.16 -14.63 23.22
CA ALA A 19 -38.59 -14.62 21.88
C ALA A 19 -38.68 -16.01 21.22
N ALA A 20 -38.28 -17.08 21.92
CA ALA A 20 -38.36 -18.45 21.42
C ALA A 20 -39.81 -18.90 21.13
N ARG A 21 -40.79 -18.47 21.93
CA ARG A 21 -42.22 -18.72 21.66
C ARG A 21 -42.75 -17.90 20.48
N HIS A 22 -42.19 -16.71 20.25
CA HIS A 22 -42.57 -15.88 19.10
C HIS A 22 -42.02 -16.47 17.79
N LEU A 23 -40.78 -16.94 17.81
CA LEU A 23 -40.16 -17.71 16.71
C LEU A 23 -40.94 -19.01 16.42
N ALA A 24 -41.32 -19.77 17.44
CA ALA A 24 -42.15 -20.97 17.26
C ALA A 24 -43.57 -20.67 16.73
N SER A 25 -44.11 -19.46 16.97
CA SER A 25 -45.42 -19.05 16.45
C SER A 25 -45.41 -18.64 14.97
N LEU A 26 -44.23 -18.45 14.37
CA LEU A 26 -44.04 -18.14 12.96
C LEU A 26 -43.94 -19.38 12.07
N GLY A 27 -44.10 -20.60 12.62
CA GLY A 27 -44.23 -21.83 11.83
C GLY A 27 -42.95 -22.34 11.15
N ALA A 28 -41.77 -21.87 11.55
CA ALA A 28 -40.49 -22.37 11.05
C ALA A 28 -40.13 -23.71 11.70
N SER A 29 -40.15 -24.79 10.90
CA SER A 29 -39.47 -26.05 11.25
C SER A 29 -37.99 -25.92 10.91
N PRO A 30 -37.05 -26.40 11.75
CA PRO A 30 -35.63 -26.41 11.43
C PRO A 30 -35.36 -27.59 10.49
N THR A 31 -35.64 -27.41 9.21
CA THR A 31 -35.13 -28.27 8.15
C THR A 31 -34.27 -27.42 7.25
N THR A 32 -33.04 -27.13 7.69
CA THR A 32 -32.00 -26.55 6.84
C THR A 32 -31.53 -27.63 5.88
N SER A 33 -32.01 -27.58 4.64
CA SER A 33 -31.36 -28.25 3.52
C SER A 33 -29.96 -27.65 3.33
N SER A 34 -28.98 -28.46 2.95
CA SER A 34 -27.61 -28.02 2.63
C SER A 34 -27.52 -26.89 1.60
N ASP A 35 -28.58 -26.68 0.80
CA ASP A 35 -28.67 -25.65 -0.23
C ASP A 35 -28.92 -24.22 0.30
N SER A 36 -29.09 -24.04 1.63
CA SER A 36 -29.37 -22.72 2.25
C SER A 36 -28.26 -22.21 3.18
N LEU A 37 -27.10 -22.87 3.21
CA LEU A 37 -25.93 -22.36 3.93
C LEU A 37 -25.41 -21.10 3.23
N GLY A 38 -25.27 -20.00 3.97
CA GLY A 38 -24.72 -18.72 3.47
C GLY A 38 -25.74 -17.71 2.96
N LEU A 39 -26.98 -18.09 2.65
CA LEU A 39 -27.97 -17.15 2.10
C LEU A 39 -28.63 -16.26 3.19
N ALA A 40 -28.63 -14.95 2.91
CA ALA A 40 -29.32 -13.91 3.66
C ALA A 40 -30.82 -14.21 3.83
N ASN A 41 -31.29 -14.39 5.07
CA ASN A 41 -32.71 -14.47 5.41
C ASN A 41 -32.97 -13.81 6.77
N VAL A 42 -34.24 -13.62 7.13
CA VAL A 42 -34.65 -12.96 8.39
C VAL A 42 -33.99 -13.63 9.61
N GLU A 43 -33.93 -14.96 9.64
CA GLU A 43 -33.35 -15.71 10.76
C GLU A 43 -31.84 -15.52 10.83
N SER A 44 -31.14 -15.60 9.69
CA SER A 44 -29.69 -15.43 9.63
C SER A 44 -29.27 -13.98 9.94
N MET A 45 -29.98 -12.97 9.43
CA MET A 45 -29.75 -11.56 9.75
C MET A 45 -29.97 -11.21 11.23
N LEU A 46 -30.98 -11.81 11.87
CA LEU A 46 -31.31 -11.55 13.28
C LEU A 46 -30.54 -12.45 14.25
N SER A 47 -29.86 -13.49 13.78
CA SER A 47 -29.10 -14.43 14.60
C SER A 47 -27.84 -13.83 15.24
N GLY A 48 -27.37 -12.70 14.72
CA GLY A 48 -26.10 -12.08 15.11
C GLY A 48 -24.86 -12.74 14.48
N LEU A 49 -25.03 -13.88 13.79
CA LEU A 49 -24.01 -14.44 12.91
C LEU A 49 -24.19 -13.76 11.55
N ARG A 50 -23.16 -13.05 11.06
CA ARG A 50 -23.21 -12.41 9.74
C ARG A 50 -23.34 -13.51 8.67
N PRO A 51 -24.43 -13.56 7.89
CA PRO A 51 -24.50 -14.43 6.72
C PRO A 51 -23.39 -14.03 5.73
N GLU A 52 -22.79 -15.01 5.07
CA GLU A 52 -21.82 -14.75 4.00
C GLU A 52 -22.43 -13.80 2.95
N GLY A 53 -21.65 -12.80 2.50
CA GLY A 53 -22.09 -11.84 1.48
C GLY A 53 -22.99 -10.69 1.96
N LEU A 54 -23.32 -10.58 3.26
CA LEU A 54 -24.05 -9.43 3.81
C LEU A 54 -23.13 -8.40 4.48
N ARG A 55 -23.22 -7.14 4.04
CA ARG A 55 -22.46 -6.02 4.62
C ARG A 55 -23.36 -4.81 4.87
N GLY A 56 -23.01 -4.00 5.87
CA GLY A 56 -23.67 -2.73 6.20
C GLY A 56 -25.17 -2.86 6.49
N LEU A 57 -25.56 -2.96 7.77
CA LEU A 57 -26.96 -3.04 8.18
C LEU A 57 -27.47 -1.67 8.65
N SER A 58 -28.69 -1.30 8.24
CA SER A 58 -29.40 -0.15 8.79
C SER A 58 -30.87 -0.44 9.02
N TRP A 59 -31.31 -0.16 10.24
CA TRP A 59 -32.72 -0.23 10.63
C TRP A 59 -33.45 1.03 10.22
N SER A 60 -34.69 0.88 9.73
CA SER A 60 -35.58 2.03 9.61
C SER A 60 -35.93 2.60 11.00
N PRO A 61 -36.23 3.90 11.13
CA PRO A 61 -36.52 4.53 12.43
C PRO A 61 -37.70 3.90 13.17
N ASP A 62 -38.69 3.40 12.44
CA ASP A 62 -39.87 2.70 12.99
C ASP A 62 -39.63 1.19 13.21
N SER A 63 -38.40 0.72 12.98
CA SER A 63 -37.98 -0.69 13.11
C SER A 63 -38.79 -1.67 12.24
N SER A 64 -39.41 -1.21 11.16
CA SER A 64 -40.21 -2.05 10.25
C SER A 64 -39.41 -2.66 9.10
N HIS A 65 -38.27 -2.05 8.74
CA HIS A 65 -37.42 -2.47 7.62
C HIS A 65 -35.94 -2.54 8.02
N ILE A 66 -35.19 -3.36 7.29
CA ILE A 66 -33.72 -3.43 7.37
C ILE A 66 -33.14 -3.26 5.96
N ALA A 67 -32.29 -2.27 5.77
CA ALA A 67 -31.49 -2.10 4.56
C ALA A 67 -30.13 -2.79 4.72
N TYR A 68 -29.64 -3.42 3.66
CA TYR A 68 -28.35 -4.12 3.65
C TYR A 68 -27.74 -4.18 2.26
N ALA A 69 -26.42 -4.31 2.21
CA ALA A 69 -25.67 -4.59 0.99
C ALA A 69 -25.59 -6.11 0.76
N LYS A 70 -25.84 -6.55 -0.48
CA LYS A 70 -25.89 -7.95 -0.89
C LYS A 70 -25.16 -8.13 -2.21
N GLU A 71 -24.29 -9.14 -2.26
CA GLU A 71 -23.62 -9.57 -3.48
C GLU A 71 -24.62 -10.26 -4.43
N GLU A 72 -24.60 -9.86 -5.70
CA GLU A 72 -25.42 -10.43 -6.76
C GLU A 72 -24.60 -11.41 -7.60
N ALA A 73 -25.26 -12.22 -8.45
CA ALA A 73 -24.60 -13.28 -9.23
C ALA A 73 -23.58 -12.80 -10.29
N ASN A 74 -23.41 -11.48 -10.44
CA ASN A 74 -22.41 -10.86 -11.29
C ASN A 74 -21.27 -10.21 -10.49
N ASP A 75 -21.15 -10.55 -9.21
CA ASP A 75 -20.13 -10.10 -8.24
C ASP A 75 -20.24 -8.61 -7.85
N PHE A 76 -21.29 -7.91 -8.30
CA PHE A 76 -21.58 -6.55 -7.86
C PHE A 76 -22.44 -6.55 -6.60
N THR A 77 -22.20 -5.58 -5.72
CA THR A 77 -22.99 -5.42 -4.49
C THR A 77 -24.14 -4.44 -4.70
N THR A 78 -25.36 -4.80 -4.25
CA THR A 78 -26.54 -3.93 -4.32
C THR A 78 -27.16 -3.68 -2.96
N ILE A 79 -27.87 -2.56 -2.81
CA ILE A 79 -28.69 -2.29 -1.63
C ILE A 79 -30.06 -2.95 -1.78
N ASN A 80 -30.39 -3.79 -0.82
CA ASN A 80 -31.67 -4.44 -0.68
C ASN A 80 -32.32 -4.03 0.64
N VAL A 81 -33.65 -4.03 0.67
CA VAL A 81 -34.42 -3.75 1.88
C VAL A 81 -35.40 -4.89 2.15
N LEU A 82 -35.37 -5.39 3.38
CA LEU A 82 -36.25 -6.42 3.91
C LEU A 82 -37.34 -5.80 4.79
N GLU A 83 -38.60 -6.04 4.44
CA GLU A 83 -39.75 -5.71 5.28
C GLU A 83 -39.99 -6.83 6.30
N LEU A 84 -39.91 -6.51 7.59
CA LEU A 84 -39.92 -7.54 8.64
C LEU A 84 -41.29 -8.19 8.84
N ALA A 85 -42.38 -7.46 8.60
CA ALA A 85 -43.73 -7.98 8.78
C ALA A 85 -44.10 -9.05 7.74
N THR A 86 -43.59 -8.91 6.51
CA THR A 86 -43.94 -9.77 5.37
C THR A 86 -42.81 -10.71 4.95
N GLY A 87 -41.57 -10.41 5.34
CA GLY A 87 -40.37 -11.07 4.83
C GLY A 87 -40.04 -10.69 3.38
N LYS A 88 -40.69 -9.67 2.82
CA LYS A 88 -40.48 -9.26 1.43
C LYS A 88 -39.17 -8.49 1.28
N GLU A 89 -38.32 -8.97 0.39
CA GLU A 89 -37.10 -8.29 -0.05
C GLU A 89 -37.37 -7.41 -1.29
N THR A 90 -36.80 -6.21 -1.32
CA THR A 90 -36.88 -5.28 -2.44
C THR A 90 -35.50 -4.70 -2.74
N ARG A 91 -35.03 -4.86 -3.97
CA ARG A 91 -33.79 -4.23 -4.46
C ARG A 91 -34.00 -2.75 -4.71
N ILE A 92 -33.04 -1.93 -4.27
CA ILE A 92 -33.08 -0.47 -4.36
C ILE A 92 -32.13 0.06 -5.44
N THR A 93 -30.98 -0.60 -5.66
CA THR A 93 -29.94 -0.16 -6.61
C THR A 93 -29.77 -1.15 -7.77
N SER A 94 -29.24 -0.65 -8.89
CA SER A 94 -28.92 -1.49 -10.05
C SER A 94 -27.72 -2.40 -9.77
N PRO A 95 -27.70 -3.65 -10.29
CA PRO A 95 -26.52 -4.52 -10.24
C PRO A 95 -25.45 -4.15 -11.28
N SER A 96 -25.49 -2.94 -11.86
CA SER A 96 -24.50 -2.47 -12.86
C SER A 96 -23.33 -1.71 -12.23
N TYR A 97 -23.37 -1.48 -10.92
CA TYR A 97 -22.40 -0.75 -10.12
C TYR A 97 -22.49 -1.24 -8.68
N ASN A 98 -21.43 -1.07 -7.90
CA ASN A 98 -21.41 -1.41 -6.49
C ASN A 98 -22.16 -0.35 -5.68
N ALA A 99 -22.86 -0.82 -4.66
CA ALA A 99 -23.48 0.01 -3.65
C ALA A 99 -23.39 -0.65 -2.26
N HIS A 100 -23.02 0.11 -1.23
CA HIS A 100 -22.83 -0.42 0.12
C HIS A 100 -23.10 0.63 1.22
N SER A 101 -22.95 0.21 2.48
CA SER A 101 -23.11 1.02 3.69
C SER A 101 -24.45 1.80 3.77
N PRO A 102 -25.61 1.14 3.60
CA PRO A 102 -26.89 1.84 3.63
C PRO A 102 -27.19 2.44 5.02
N LYS A 103 -27.81 3.63 5.06
CA LYS A 103 -28.32 4.30 6.27
C LYS A 103 -29.66 4.97 6.00
N PHE A 104 -30.71 4.56 6.71
CA PHE A 104 -31.98 5.29 6.69
C PHE A 104 -31.81 6.67 7.34
N SER A 105 -32.51 7.66 6.78
CA SER A 105 -32.71 8.93 7.47
C SER A 105 -33.56 8.74 8.74
N PRO A 106 -33.41 9.58 9.76
CA PRO A 106 -34.20 9.49 11.00
C PRO A 106 -35.70 9.69 10.79
N ASP A 107 -36.08 10.25 9.64
CA ASP A 107 -37.47 10.42 9.21
C ASP A 107 -38.07 9.23 8.43
N GLY A 108 -37.24 8.24 8.08
CA GLY A 108 -37.66 7.06 7.32
C GLY A 108 -38.10 7.38 5.88
N LEU A 109 -37.80 8.58 5.37
CA LEU A 109 -38.18 9.02 4.03
C LEU A 109 -37.06 8.86 2.99
N TYR A 110 -35.81 8.76 3.43
CA TYR A 110 -34.64 8.67 2.58
C TYR A 110 -33.75 7.50 2.98
N LEU A 111 -32.99 7.01 2.02
CA LEU A 111 -31.92 6.04 2.23
C LEU A 111 -30.63 6.60 1.62
N TYR A 112 -29.58 6.65 2.42
CA TYR A 112 -28.24 7.05 1.98
C TYR A 112 -27.37 5.80 1.80
N TYR A 113 -26.46 5.82 0.83
CA TYR A 113 -25.54 4.70 0.56
C TYR A 113 -24.37 5.18 -0.30
N PHE A 114 -23.23 4.49 -0.25
CA PHE A 114 -22.13 4.74 -1.19
C PHE A 114 -22.34 3.97 -2.49
N SER A 115 -21.91 4.55 -3.62
CA SER A 115 -21.92 3.86 -4.92
C SER A 115 -20.80 4.31 -5.85
N ASP A 116 -20.24 3.37 -6.61
CA ASP A 116 -19.20 3.59 -7.62
C ASP A 116 -19.78 3.86 -9.03
N GLN A 117 -21.08 4.19 -9.14
CA GLN A 117 -21.76 4.39 -10.43
C GLN A 117 -21.17 5.52 -11.30
N GLN A 118 -20.32 6.39 -10.74
CA GLN A 118 -19.60 7.42 -11.49
C GLN A 118 -18.20 6.92 -11.85
N ILE A 119 -18.07 6.42 -13.07
CA ILE A 119 -16.81 5.87 -13.59
C ILE A 119 -16.04 7.00 -14.27
N THR A 120 -14.87 7.34 -13.73
CA THR A 120 -13.93 8.26 -14.37
C THR A 120 -12.57 7.59 -14.57
N SER A 121 -11.88 7.97 -15.64
CA SER A 121 -10.49 7.55 -15.85
C SER A 121 -9.57 8.69 -15.45
N GLY A 122 -8.56 8.37 -14.62
CA GLY A 122 -7.54 9.35 -14.21
C GLY A 122 -6.42 9.54 -15.21
N SER A 123 -6.46 8.80 -16.31
CA SER A 123 -5.40 8.83 -17.30
C SER A 123 -5.82 9.66 -18.50
N ASN A 124 -4.94 10.59 -18.89
CA ASN A 124 -5.07 11.34 -20.15
C ASN A 124 -4.77 10.49 -21.40
N SER A 125 -4.42 9.21 -21.21
CA SER A 125 -4.10 8.26 -22.27
C SER A 125 -4.73 6.90 -21.97
N PRO A 126 -5.30 6.20 -22.95
CA PRO A 126 -5.86 4.87 -22.75
C PRO A 126 -4.83 3.80 -22.33
N TYR A 127 -3.54 4.13 -22.33
CA TYR A 127 -2.45 3.18 -22.01
C TYR A 127 -1.69 3.55 -20.73
N GLY A 128 -2.00 4.68 -20.08
CA GLY A 128 -1.30 5.11 -18.86
C GLY A 128 0.20 5.39 -19.04
N SER A 129 0.90 5.67 -17.94
CA SER A 129 2.36 5.75 -17.92
C SER A 129 2.94 4.34 -17.87
N ARG A 130 3.96 4.04 -18.68
CA ARG A 130 4.54 2.69 -18.77
C ARG A 130 3.50 1.59 -19.07
N GLY A 131 2.44 1.91 -19.80
CA GLY A 131 1.45 0.90 -20.19
C GLY A 131 0.56 0.47 -19.04
N SER A 132 0.48 1.21 -17.93
CA SER A 132 -0.25 0.90 -16.69
C SER A 132 -1.77 0.79 -16.81
N GLU A 133 -2.32 0.84 -18.03
CA GLU A 133 -3.75 0.98 -18.29
C GLU A 133 -4.31 2.27 -17.67
N PRO A 134 -5.51 2.72 -18.09
CA PRO A 134 -6.20 3.76 -17.36
C PRO A 134 -6.72 3.14 -16.06
N THR A 135 -6.13 3.52 -14.92
CA THR A 135 -6.79 3.26 -13.64
C THR A 135 -8.11 4.05 -13.62
N LEU A 136 -9.19 3.40 -13.17
CA LEU A 136 -10.41 4.10 -12.84
C LEU A 136 -10.15 4.84 -11.52
N THR A 137 -9.83 6.12 -11.62
CA THR A 137 -9.42 6.93 -10.47
C THR A 137 -10.63 7.66 -9.94
N ALA A 138 -11.11 7.23 -8.80
CA ALA A 138 -12.17 7.90 -8.06
C ALA A 138 -13.58 7.79 -8.68
N GLY A 139 -14.61 7.59 -7.86
CA GLY A 139 -14.59 7.45 -6.40
C GLY A 139 -16.03 7.21 -5.95
N GLU A 140 -16.19 6.34 -4.97
CA GLU A 140 -17.49 6.11 -4.37
C GLU A 140 -18.13 7.45 -4.03
N ARG A 141 -19.37 7.63 -4.47
CA ARG A 141 -20.14 8.82 -4.15
C ARG A 141 -21.19 8.47 -3.14
N LEU A 142 -21.38 9.34 -2.16
CA LEU A 142 -22.52 9.24 -1.27
C LEU A 142 -23.78 9.63 -2.05
N MET A 143 -24.72 8.71 -2.10
CA MET A 143 -26.00 8.81 -2.76
C MET A 143 -27.09 8.98 -1.71
N CYS A 144 -28.18 9.65 -2.11
CA CYS A 144 -29.44 9.69 -1.39
C CYS A 144 -30.54 9.24 -2.34
N VAL A 145 -31.44 8.36 -1.89
CA VAL A 145 -32.64 7.98 -2.62
C VAL A 145 -33.89 8.29 -1.79
N PRO A 146 -34.83 9.10 -2.30
CA PRO A 146 -36.14 9.27 -1.69
C PRO A 146 -36.97 7.99 -1.82
N LEU A 147 -37.53 7.51 -0.72
CA LEU A 147 -38.25 6.24 -0.68
C LEU A 147 -39.69 6.36 -1.24
N ARG A 148 -40.27 7.56 -1.27
CA ARG A 148 -41.63 7.82 -1.77
C ARG A 148 -41.65 8.64 -3.07
N LEU A 149 -42.69 8.46 -3.88
CA LEU A 149 -42.83 9.16 -5.17
C LEU A 149 -43.04 10.67 -4.95
N GLY A 150 -42.46 11.48 -5.85
CA GLY A 150 -42.58 12.94 -5.84
C GLY A 150 -41.70 13.66 -4.82
N MET A 151 -40.90 12.94 -4.03
CA MET A 151 -39.93 13.52 -3.12
C MET A 151 -38.56 13.74 -3.79
N THR A 152 -37.85 14.76 -3.35
CA THR A 152 -36.46 15.05 -3.69
C THR A 152 -35.58 14.91 -2.45
N CYS A 153 -34.30 14.58 -2.62
CA CYS A 153 -33.38 14.51 -1.48
C CYS A 153 -33.28 15.86 -0.77
N PRO A 154 -33.14 15.88 0.58
CA PRO A 154 -33.31 17.07 1.41
C PRO A 154 -32.03 17.92 1.45
N PHE A 155 -31.40 18.15 0.30
CA PHE A 155 -30.29 19.08 0.18
C PHE A 155 -30.84 20.49 0.02
N PHE A 156 -30.23 21.48 0.66
CA PHE A 156 -30.66 22.87 0.48
C PHE A 156 -30.42 23.31 -0.97
N ILE A 157 -31.46 23.20 -1.80
CA ILE A 157 -31.55 23.69 -3.16
C ILE A 157 -32.83 24.50 -3.21
N GLY A 158 -32.74 25.79 -2.90
CA GLY A 158 -33.83 26.72 -3.19
C GLY A 158 -33.98 26.83 -4.71
N ASP A 159 -35.20 26.68 -5.22
CA ASP A 159 -35.54 27.03 -6.59
C ASP A 159 -36.44 28.29 -6.63
N GLU A 160 -36.76 28.77 -7.83
CA GLU A 160 -37.55 29.99 -8.04
C GLU A 160 -39.00 29.87 -7.54
N LEU A 161 -39.49 28.66 -7.27
CA LEU A 161 -40.85 28.37 -6.78
C LEU A 161 -40.90 28.01 -5.29
N HIS A 162 -39.78 27.57 -4.71
CA HIS A 162 -39.61 27.08 -3.35
C HIS A 162 -38.36 27.68 -2.71
N SER A 163 -38.36 29.00 -2.52
CA SER A 163 -37.23 29.77 -1.96
C SER A 163 -36.82 29.37 -0.54
N GLU A 164 -37.68 28.66 0.20
CA GLU A 164 -37.37 28.20 1.55
C GLU A 164 -36.59 26.86 1.58
N GLY A 165 -36.53 26.13 0.46
CA GLY A 165 -35.95 24.79 0.39
C GLY A 165 -36.72 23.77 1.26
N THR A 166 -36.61 22.48 0.95
CA THR A 166 -37.07 21.44 1.87
C THR A 166 -35.98 21.20 2.90
N VAL A 167 -36.11 21.80 4.09
CA VAL A 167 -35.24 21.50 5.23
C VAL A 167 -35.68 20.16 5.81
N PHE A 168 -34.70 19.30 6.10
CA PHE A 168 -34.90 18.11 6.92
C PHE A 168 -35.44 18.52 8.30
N ASP A 169 -36.63 18.03 8.68
CA ASP A 169 -37.22 18.23 10.00
C ASP A 169 -37.30 16.89 10.74
N ALA A 170 -36.42 16.72 11.72
CA ALA A 170 -36.32 15.53 12.55
C ALA A 170 -37.62 15.17 13.28
N GLU A 171 -38.39 16.18 13.74
CA GLU A 171 -39.60 15.96 14.54
C GLU A 171 -40.79 15.48 13.70
N ILE A 172 -40.76 15.77 12.39
CA ILE A 172 -41.74 15.28 11.41
C ILE A 172 -41.46 13.80 11.11
N GLY A 173 -40.19 13.44 11.09
CA GLY A 173 -39.70 12.13 10.71
C GLY A 173 -39.98 10.99 11.66
N GLU A 174 -39.77 11.19 12.96
CA GLU A 174 -40.09 10.19 14.00
C GLU A 174 -41.57 9.73 13.98
N LYS A 175 -42.44 10.44 13.25
CA LYS A 175 -43.89 10.20 13.18
C LYS A 175 -44.37 9.53 11.89
N MET A 176 -43.53 9.37 10.86
CA MET A 176 -43.95 8.78 9.58
C MET A 176 -43.54 7.30 9.45
N PRO A 177 -44.44 6.41 9.00
CA PRO A 177 -44.07 5.02 8.74
C PRO A 177 -43.15 4.92 7.54
N THR A 178 -42.14 4.06 7.61
CA THR A 178 -41.23 3.81 6.48
C THR A 178 -41.99 3.06 5.38
N VAL A 179 -42.04 3.66 4.19
CA VAL A 179 -42.77 3.12 3.03
C VAL A 179 -41.90 3.27 1.79
N ILE A 180 -41.68 2.16 1.09
CA ILE A 180 -40.83 2.10 -0.10
C ILE A 180 -41.70 1.96 -1.34
N SER A 181 -41.77 3.02 -2.15
CA SER A 181 -42.33 2.96 -3.50
C SER A 181 -41.26 2.51 -4.48
N THR A 182 -41.48 1.43 -5.23
CA THR A 182 -40.51 0.89 -6.20
C THR A 182 -40.48 1.53 -7.59
N PRO A 183 -41.55 2.17 -8.12
CA PRO A 183 -41.48 2.74 -9.47
C PRO A 183 -40.33 3.74 -9.62
N TYR A 184 -39.45 3.49 -10.59
CA TYR A 184 -38.29 4.32 -10.93
C TYR A 184 -37.35 4.63 -9.74
N ILE A 185 -37.25 3.72 -8.76
CA ILE A 185 -36.48 3.97 -7.52
C ILE A 185 -35.02 4.36 -7.80
N GLU A 186 -34.36 3.68 -8.72
CA GLU A 186 -32.98 3.97 -9.12
C GLU A 186 -32.83 5.37 -9.74
N GLN A 187 -33.81 5.83 -10.53
CA GLN A 187 -33.78 7.14 -11.19
C GLN A 187 -34.00 8.30 -10.21
N ARG A 188 -34.53 8.03 -9.01
CA ARG A 188 -34.73 9.05 -7.97
C ARG A 188 -33.48 9.29 -7.14
N ALA A 189 -32.46 8.43 -7.24
CA ALA A 189 -31.22 8.60 -6.51
C ALA A 189 -30.45 9.84 -6.97
N GLN A 190 -29.93 10.61 -6.03
CA GLN A 190 -29.17 11.84 -6.26
C GLN A 190 -27.84 11.77 -5.51
N THR A 191 -26.78 12.25 -6.12
CA THR A 191 -25.49 12.41 -5.44
C THR A 191 -25.57 13.53 -4.40
N VAL A 192 -25.02 13.29 -3.20
CA VAL A 192 -24.85 14.34 -2.19
C VAL A 192 -23.89 15.41 -2.75
N PRO A 193 -24.31 16.69 -2.84
CA PRO A 193 -23.53 17.72 -3.52
C PRO A 193 -22.30 18.17 -2.71
N ASP A 194 -21.29 18.70 -3.41
CA ASP A 194 -20.06 19.30 -2.86
C ASP A 194 -19.17 18.40 -1.99
N LEU A 195 -19.41 17.09 -2.02
CA LEU A 195 -18.44 16.13 -1.50
C LEU A 195 -17.36 15.87 -2.54
N PRO A 196 -16.07 15.82 -2.13
CA PRO A 196 -14.98 15.48 -3.03
C PRO A 196 -15.10 14.02 -3.49
N GLU A 197 -14.49 13.72 -4.63
CA GLU A 197 -14.22 12.33 -4.98
C GLU A 197 -13.09 11.82 -4.08
N ALA A 198 -13.35 10.77 -3.32
CA ALA A 198 -12.42 10.19 -2.35
C ALA A 198 -12.73 8.69 -2.17
N VAL A 199 -11.84 7.98 -1.49
CA VAL A 199 -12.15 6.64 -0.97
C VAL A 199 -12.83 6.82 0.37
N TYR A 200 -14.06 6.32 0.51
CA TYR A 200 -14.84 6.45 1.73
C TYR A 200 -14.90 5.10 2.46
N PHE A 201 -14.62 5.09 3.76
CA PHE A 201 -14.68 3.87 4.58
C PHE A 201 -16.04 3.71 5.27
N GLY A 202 -16.73 4.82 5.52
CA GLY A 202 -17.98 4.81 6.26
C GLY A 202 -18.60 6.20 6.38
N PHE A 203 -19.87 6.21 6.77
CA PHE A 203 -20.54 7.43 7.18
C PHE A 203 -21.63 7.13 8.21
N ASP A 204 -21.96 8.16 8.98
CA ASP A 204 -23.11 8.18 9.87
C ASP A 204 -23.86 9.51 9.73
N LEU A 205 -25.18 9.46 9.88
CA LEU A 205 -25.98 10.67 10.00
C LEU A 205 -25.84 11.23 11.41
N ILE A 206 -25.79 12.56 11.54
CA ILE A 206 -25.63 13.27 12.81
C ILE A 206 -26.62 14.43 12.91
N ALA A 207 -26.75 15.01 14.12
CA ALA A 207 -27.57 16.19 14.38
C ALA A 207 -29.00 16.01 13.84
N ASP A 208 -29.59 14.90 14.29
CA ASP A 208 -30.89 14.41 13.90
C ASP A 208 -31.08 14.13 12.39
N GLY A 209 -30.03 14.16 11.56
CA GLY A 209 -30.10 13.93 10.10
C GLY A 209 -29.75 15.16 9.26
N SER A 210 -29.45 16.29 9.89
CA SER A 210 -29.05 17.54 9.21
C SER A 210 -27.57 17.58 8.79
N GLY A 211 -26.76 16.62 9.25
CA GLY A 211 -25.37 16.47 8.86
C GLY A 211 -24.95 15.02 8.67
N ILE A 212 -23.77 14.86 8.08
CA ILE A 212 -23.15 13.57 7.77
C ILE A 212 -21.73 13.59 8.33
N LEU A 213 -21.40 12.62 9.18
CA LEU A 213 -20.04 12.31 9.56
C LEU A 213 -19.48 11.32 8.53
N LEU A 214 -18.34 11.63 7.94
CA LEU A 214 -17.69 10.86 6.89
C LEU A 214 -16.31 10.39 7.39
N THR A 215 -15.96 9.16 7.06
CA THR A 215 -14.60 8.64 7.18
C THR A 215 -14.08 8.40 5.77
N LEU A 216 -12.96 9.04 5.41
CA LEU A 216 -12.39 8.99 4.07
C LEU A 216 -10.86 8.93 4.11
N LEU A 217 -10.25 8.42 3.05
CA LEU A 217 -8.80 8.44 2.86
C LEU A 217 -8.38 9.78 2.22
N VAL A 218 -7.40 10.45 2.80
CA VAL A 218 -6.78 11.68 2.28
C VAL A 218 -5.26 11.53 2.41
N ASP A 219 -4.53 11.58 1.29
CA ASP A 219 -3.06 11.44 1.25
C ASP A 219 -2.56 10.20 2.02
N ASP A 220 -3.21 9.05 1.81
CA ASP A 220 -2.95 7.76 2.47
C ASP A 220 -3.16 7.73 4.00
N GLU A 221 -3.77 8.77 4.58
CA GLU A 221 -4.22 8.81 5.97
C GLU A 221 -5.74 8.75 6.07
N GLU A 222 -6.25 8.02 7.07
CA GLU A 222 -7.68 8.02 7.37
C GLU A 222 -8.04 9.38 7.98
N TYR A 223 -9.15 9.97 7.54
CA TYR A 223 -9.58 11.27 8.00
C TYR A 223 -11.08 11.27 8.26
N VAL A 224 -11.48 11.90 9.36
CA VAL A 224 -12.89 12.10 9.67
C VAL A 224 -13.29 13.54 9.38
N ALA A 225 -14.40 13.70 8.66
CA ALA A 225 -14.94 14.99 8.26
C ALA A 225 -16.44 15.07 8.54
N VAL A 226 -16.95 16.29 8.73
CA VAL A 226 -18.37 16.56 8.98
C VAL A 226 -18.91 17.40 7.83
N TYR A 227 -19.94 16.89 7.15
CA TYR A 227 -20.65 17.59 6.10
C TYR A 227 -22.00 18.10 6.61
N SER A 228 -22.28 19.37 6.38
CA SER A 228 -23.58 19.99 6.68
C SER A 228 -24.48 19.96 5.46
N MET A 229 -25.64 19.32 5.54
CA MET A 229 -26.61 19.29 4.42
C MET A 229 -27.24 20.67 4.16
N TYR A 230 -27.22 21.55 5.16
CA TYR A 230 -27.80 22.90 5.07
C TYR A 230 -26.82 23.90 4.43
N THR A 231 -25.61 24.02 4.96
CA THR A 231 -24.60 24.96 4.45
C THR A 231 -23.78 24.41 3.30
N ARG A 232 -23.90 23.10 3.01
CA ARG A 232 -23.10 22.37 2.01
C ARG A 232 -21.59 22.51 2.22
N SER A 233 -21.18 22.67 3.48
CA SER A 233 -19.79 22.83 3.87
C SER A 233 -19.25 21.53 4.47
N LEU A 234 -18.03 21.16 4.06
CA LEU A 234 -17.27 20.06 4.63
C LEU A 234 -16.23 20.59 5.63
N LEU A 235 -16.30 20.11 6.87
CA LEU A 235 -15.36 20.42 7.94
C LEU A 235 -14.44 19.21 8.18
N PRO A 236 -13.14 19.28 7.85
CA PRO A 236 -12.20 18.28 8.30
C PRO A 236 -12.09 18.33 9.84
N LEU A 237 -12.29 17.19 10.51
CA LEU A 237 -12.34 17.09 11.97
C LEU A 237 -11.03 16.57 12.57
N TYR A 238 -10.60 15.35 12.22
CA TYR A 238 -9.44 14.71 12.85
C TYR A 238 -8.80 13.62 11.96
N PRO A 239 -7.45 13.57 11.83
CA PRO A 239 -6.72 12.49 11.14
C PRO A 239 -6.53 11.26 12.03
N ASN A 240 -6.49 10.08 11.42
CA ASN A 240 -6.16 8.77 12.00
C ASN A 240 -6.79 8.53 13.39
N PRO A 241 -8.12 8.66 13.54
CA PRO A 241 -8.75 8.29 14.78
C PRO A 241 -8.66 6.77 15.01
N VAL A 242 -8.59 6.34 16.27
CA VAL A 242 -8.69 4.91 16.62
C VAL A 242 -10.10 4.40 16.30
N ALA A 243 -11.11 5.22 16.56
CA ALA A 243 -12.50 4.97 16.17
C ALA A 243 -13.34 6.24 16.29
N VAL A 244 -14.45 6.29 15.55
CA VAL A 244 -15.50 7.30 15.75
C VAL A 244 -16.86 6.63 15.87
N ILE A 245 -17.65 7.07 16.86
CA ILE A 245 -18.96 6.48 17.18
C ILE A 245 -19.99 7.58 17.31
N VAL A 246 -21.13 7.43 16.64
CA VAL A 246 -22.29 8.33 16.79
C VAL A 246 -23.30 7.70 17.76
N SER A 247 -23.86 8.49 18.69
CA SER A 247 -24.90 8.02 19.61
C SER A 247 -26.17 7.64 18.86
N GLY A 248 -26.98 6.72 19.42
CA GLY A 248 -28.21 6.26 18.76
C GLY A 248 -29.28 7.34 18.56
N ASP A 249 -29.24 8.42 19.32
CA ASP A 249 -30.07 9.62 19.15
C ASP A 249 -29.40 10.67 18.23
N LEU A 250 -28.28 10.33 17.61
CA LEU A 250 -27.51 11.13 16.64
C LEU A 250 -26.93 12.44 17.19
N LYS A 251 -27.02 12.67 18.51
CA LYS A 251 -26.67 13.95 19.14
C LYS A 251 -25.22 14.07 19.55
N ILE A 252 -24.54 12.95 19.79
CA ILE A 252 -23.16 12.91 20.29
C ILE A 252 -22.27 12.19 19.29
N VAL A 253 -21.14 12.82 18.96
CA VAL A 253 -20.03 12.19 18.23
C VAL A 253 -18.92 11.91 19.24
N THR A 254 -18.53 10.63 19.34
CA THR A 254 -17.43 10.16 20.19
C THR A 254 -16.22 9.91 19.33
N LEU A 255 -15.14 10.65 19.55
CA LEU A 255 -13.85 10.53 18.87
C LEU A 255 -12.87 9.82 19.80
N ILE A 256 -12.38 8.65 19.39
CA ILE A 256 -11.38 7.87 20.13
C ILE A 256 -10.03 8.04 19.42
N THR A 257 -9.00 8.41 20.18
CA THR A 257 -7.64 8.65 19.71
C THR A 257 -6.67 7.90 20.63
N GLU A 258 -5.41 7.77 20.21
CA GLU A 258 -4.36 7.23 21.08
C GLU A 258 -4.19 8.04 22.39
N ASN A 259 -4.53 9.33 22.33
CA ASN A 259 -4.37 10.25 23.47
C ASN A 259 -5.61 10.30 24.38
N GLY A 260 -6.69 9.60 24.04
CA GLY A 260 -7.91 9.55 24.84
C GLY A 260 -9.21 9.68 24.03
N VAL A 261 -10.32 9.87 24.75
CA VAL A 261 -11.68 9.90 24.20
C VAL A 261 -12.29 11.29 24.33
N GLY A 262 -12.77 11.86 23.23
CA GLY A 262 -13.48 13.15 23.20
C GLY A 262 -14.95 12.97 22.81
N LEU A 263 -15.86 13.60 23.56
CA LEU A 263 -17.29 13.64 23.25
C LEU A 263 -17.68 15.02 22.73
N MET A 264 -18.32 15.10 21.58
CA MET A 264 -18.72 16.34 20.92
C MET A 264 -20.21 16.35 20.64
N SER A 265 -20.83 17.53 20.76
CA SER A 265 -22.21 17.75 20.30
C SER A 265 -22.23 17.80 18.77
N SER A 266 -22.97 16.89 18.14
CA SER A 266 -23.16 16.88 16.68
C SER A 266 -23.69 18.21 16.14
N GLN A 267 -24.66 18.82 16.82
CA GLN A 267 -25.24 20.11 16.41
C GLN A 267 -24.20 21.22 16.43
N GLN A 268 -23.24 21.16 17.36
CA GLN A 268 -22.16 22.13 17.44
C GLN A 268 -21.19 21.99 16.26
N LEU A 269 -20.93 20.76 15.80
CA LEU A 269 -20.09 20.48 14.62
C LEU A 269 -20.67 21.06 13.32
N LEU A 270 -21.98 21.31 13.28
CA LEU A 270 -22.67 21.90 12.13
C LEU A 270 -22.84 23.42 12.22
N GLN A 271 -22.28 24.08 13.24
CA GLN A 271 -22.40 25.53 13.37
C GLN A 271 -21.69 26.24 12.20
N PRO A 272 -22.36 27.18 11.51
CA PRO A 272 -21.73 27.92 10.41
C PRO A 272 -20.46 28.64 10.86
N GLY A 273 -19.35 28.41 10.14
CA GLY A 273 -18.07 29.07 10.39
C GLY A 273 -17.23 28.46 11.52
N ILE A 274 -17.61 27.31 12.07
CA ILE A 274 -16.77 26.58 13.02
C ILE A 274 -15.45 26.15 12.36
N SER A 275 -14.32 26.36 13.04
CA SER A 275 -13.02 25.85 12.61
C SER A 275 -12.75 24.46 13.20
N GLN A 276 -11.82 23.71 12.61
CA GLN A 276 -11.38 22.42 13.14
C GLN A 276 -10.90 22.54 14.59
N GLU A 277 -10.10 23.56 14.90
CA GLU A 277 -9.58 23.79 16.25
C GLU A 277 -10.71 24.09 17.24
N MET A 278 -11.73 24.84 16.82
CA MET A 278 -12.91 25.12 17.65
C MET A 278 -13.75 23.85 17.89
N ALA A 279 -13.93 23.02 16.87
CA ALA A 279 -14.65 21.76 16.99
C ALA A 279 -13.93 20.81 17.96
N VAL A 280 -12.65 20.55 17.76
CA VAL A 280 -11.86 19.64 18.60
C VAL A 280 -11.71 20.18 20.03
N SER A 281 -11.49 21.49 20.21
CA SER A 281 -11.38 22.08 21.56
C SER A 281 -12.72 22.13 22.33
N SER A 282 -13.85 22.02 21.63
CA SER A 282 -15.16 21.89 22.27
C SER A 282 -15.45 20.50 22.81
N ALA A 283 -14.63 19.51 22.46
CA ALA A 283 -14.81 18.13 22.92
C ALA A 283 -14.69 18.05 24.45
N GLN A 284 -15.69 17.44 25.08
CA GLN A 284 -15.58 17.02 26.46
C GLN A 284 -14.67 15.78 26.51
N VAL A 285 -13.44 15.97 26.98
CA VAL A 285 -12.49 14.87 27.11
C VAL A 285 -12.89 13.99 28.28
N TRP A 286 -13.12 12.70 28.00
CA TRP A 286 -13.24 11.69 29.02
C TRP A 286 -11.87 11.08 29.30
N ASN A 287 -11.32 11.42 30.47
CA ASN A 287 -10.15 10.76 31.01
C ASN A 287 -10.63 9.72 32.04
N PRO A 288 -10.41 8.41 31.82
CA PRO A 288 -10.65 7.44 32.87
C PRO A 288 -9.77 7.80 34.08
N PRO A 289 -10.32 7.83 35.31
CA PRO A 289 -9.51 8.13 36.49
C PRO A 289 -8.42 7.07 36.67
N GLU A 290 -7.30 7.40 37.32
CA GLU A 290 -6.23 6.41 37.62
C GLU A 290 -6.75 5.20 38.42
N SER A 291 -7.88 5.35 39.12
CA SER A 291 -8.56 4.26 39.82
C SER A 291 -9.40 3.34 38.92
N PHE A 292 -9.62 3.72 37.65
CA PHE A 292 -10.31 2.90 36.67
C PHE A 292 -9.40 1.73 36.30
N THR A 293 -9.67 0.60 36.93
CA THR A 293 -8.89 -0.62 36.79
C THR A 293 -9.80 -1.74 36.34
N VAL A 294 -9.33 -2.53 35.38
CA VAL A 294 -9.97 -3.79 35.00
C VAL A 294 -9.24 -4.90 35.75
N THR A 295 -9.96 -5.63 36.60
CA THR A 295 -9.40 -6.82 37.24
C THR A 295 -9.51 -7.97 36.27
N VAL A 296 -8.36 -8.41 35.75
CA VAL A 296 -8.25 -9.58 34.87
C VAL A 296 -7.71 -10.75 35.69
N ASN A 297 -8.28 -11.94 35.48
CA ASN A 297 -7.67 -13.19 35.91
C ASN A 297 -6.96 -13.79 34.69
N PRO A 298 -5.62 -13.72 34.60
CA PRO A 298 -4.90 -14.13 33.40
C PRO A 298 -5.22 -15.56 32.96
N ARG A 299 -5.40 -16.48 33.91
CA ARG A 299 -5.73 -17.88 33.59
C ARG A 299 -7.11 -18.06 32.96
N GLU A 300 -8.09 -17.26 33.39
CA GLU A 300 -9.43 -17.31 32.79
C GLU A 300 -9.44 -16.60 31.44
N GLU A 301 -8.70 -15.50 31.30
CA GLU A 301 -8.53 -14.77 30.04
C GLU A 301 -7.85 -15.65 28.98
N TRP A 302 -6.69 -16.24 29.29
CA TRP A 302 -5.97 -17.12 28.35
C TRP A 302 -6.79 -18.34 27.94
N LEU A 303 -7.59 -18.88 28.86
CA LEU A 303 -8.51 -19.96 28.52
C LEU A 303 -9.62 -19.49 27.58
N GLN A 304 -10.22 -18.33 27.83
CA GLN A 304 -11.23 -17.77 26.93
C GLN A 304 -10.64 -17.50 25.55
N MET A 305 -9.44 -16.90 25.48
CA MET A 305 -8.69 -16.66 24.26
C MET A 305 -8.45 -17.96 23.49
N TYR A 306 -8.01 -19.01 24.18
CA TYR A 306 -7.82 -20.33 23.58
C TYR A 306 -9.13 -20.90 23.01
N GLU A 307 -10.21 -20.89 23.78
CA GLU A 307 -11.52 -21.41 23.31
C GLU A 307 -12.07 -20.63 22.13
N GLU A 308 -11.86 -19.31 22.11
CA GLU A 308 -12.24 -18.45 21.00
C GLU A 308 -11.39 -18.73 19.76
N ALA A 309 -10.07 -18.83 19.92
CA ALA A 309 -9.15 -19.14 18.85
C ALA A 309 -9.49 -20.49 18.18
N MET A 310 -9.71 -21.53 18.99
CA MET A 310 -10.10 -22.86 18.50
C MET A 310 -11.47 -22.85 17.80
N ARG A 311 -12.43 -22.07 18.29
CA ARG A 311 -13.76 -21.93 17.65
C ARG A 311 -13.67 -21.18 16.32
N ASN A 312 -12.95 -20.07 16.29
CA ASN A 312 -12.80 -19.25 15.09
C ASN A 312 -12.09 -20.05 13.98
N MET A 313 -11.03 -20.79 14.32
CA MET A 313 -10.37 -21.71 13.37
C MET A 313 -11.36 -22.75 12.83
N ARG A 314 -12.17 -23.38 13.69
CA ARG A 314 -13.20 -24.34 13.25
C ARG A 314 -14.19 -23.75 12.24
N ASP A 315 -14.64 -22.52 12.50
CA ASP A 315 -15.77 -21.91 11.80
C ASP A 315 -15.37 -21.24 10.47
N ALA A 316 -14.10 -20.85 10.31
CA ALA A 316 -13.62 -20.09 9.16
C ALA A 316 -12.52 -20.80 8.33
N PHE A 317 -12.09 -22.01 8.73
CA PHE A 317 -11.12 -22.77 7.95
C PHE A 317 -11.71 -23.23 6.61
N TYR A 318 -10.90 -23.17 5.55
CA TYR A 318 -11.34 -23.36 4.17
C TYR A 318 -11.97 -24.74 3.88
N ASP A 319 -11.54 -25.79 4.60
CA ASP A 319 -12.18 -27.12 4.57
C ASP A 319 -13.13 -27.26 5.77
N PRO A 320 -14.46 -27.31 5.57
CA PRO A 320 -15.42 -27.49 6.66
C PRO A 320 -15.23 -28.78 7.46
N ASN A 321 -14.53 -29.77 6.90
CA ASN A 321 -14.19 -31.03 7.59
C ASN A 321 -12.82 -30.99 8.28
N LEU A 322 -12.11 -29.85 8.26
CA LEU A 322 -10.84 -29.63 8.97
C LEU A 322 -9.79 -30.70 8.64
N HIS A 323 -9.69 -31.10 7.37
CA HIS A 323 -8.84 -32.20 6.90
C HIS A 323 -9.12 -33.56 7.57
N GLY A 324 -10.32 -33.74 8.13
CA GLY A 324 -10.72 -34.93 8.89
C GLY A 324 -10.14 -34.97 10.31
N VAL A 325 -9.54 -33.89 10.80
CA VAL A 325 -9.04 -33.78 12.17
C VAL A 325 -10.22 -33.73 13.15
N ASP A 326 -10.16 -34.57 14.19
CA ASP A 326 -11.12 -34.50 15.30
C ASP A 326 -10.83 -33.25 16.15
N TRP A 327 -11.40 -32.14 15.72
CA TRP A 327 -11.10 -30.82 16.26
C TRP A 327 -11.51 -30.66 17.72
N VAL A 328 -12.60 -31.32 18.12
CA VAL A 328 -13.05 -31.35 19.52
C VAL A 328 -12.01 -32.04 20.37
N LYS A 329 -11.49 -33.19 19.93
CA LYS A 329 -10.45 -33.91 20.64
C LYS A 329 -9.12 -33.16 20.70
N VAL A 330 -8.74 -32.43 19.64
CA VAL A 330 -7.57 -31.53 19.66
C VAL A 330 -7.77 -30.43 20.68
N THR A 331 -8.92 -29.75 20.63
CA THR A 331 -9.29 -28.69 21.58
C THR A 331 -9.20 -29.17 23.03
N ASP A 332 -9.75 -30.36 23.31
CA ASP A 332 -9.76 -30.96 24.64
C ASP A 332 -8.37 -31.41 25.11
N ARG A 333 -7.47 -31.78 24.18
CA ARG A 333 -6.10 -32.23 24.48
C ARG A 333 -5.21 -31.08 24.97
N TYR A 334 -5.28 -29.93 24.32
CA TYR A 334 -4.41 -28.78 24.64
C TYR A 334 -4.97 -27.90 25.77
N ARG A 335 -6.29 -27.90 26.00
CA ARG A 335 -6.95 -27.12 27.06
C ARG A 335 -6.29 -27.24 28.45
N PRO A 336 -5.91 -28.43 28.96
CA PRO A 336 -5.25 -28.57 30.26
C PRO A 336 -3.90 -27.84 30.35
N SER A 337 -3.19 -27.66 29.23
CA SER A 337 -1.91 -26.94 29.19
C SER A 337 -2.09 -25.45 29.40
N VAL A 338 -3.19 -24.87 28.89
CA VAL A 338 -3.51 -23.43 29.05
C VAL A 338 -3.66 -23.05 30.52
N TYR A 339 -4.13 -23.96 31.38
CA TYR A 339 -4.18 -23.71 32.83
C TYR A 339 -2.82 -23.65 33.53
N ARG A 340 -1.76 -24.15 32.89
CA ARG A 340 -0.43 -24.32 33.47
C ARG A 340 0.56 -23.26 33.03
N ILE A 341 0.25 -22.52 31.96
CA ILE A 341 1.14 -21.47 31.47
C ILE A 341 1.27 -20.34 32.49
N SER A 342 2.39 -19.64 32.37
CA SER A 342 2.83 -18.57 33.26
C SER A 342 3.10 -17.26 32.53
N SER A 343 3.25 -17.31 31.20
CA SER A 343 3.37 -16.13 30.33
C SER A 343 2.43 -16.21 29.13
N LYS A 344 2.18 -15.06 28.51
CA LYS A 344 1.36 -14.97 27.30
C LYS A 344 2.06 -15.61 26.08
N SER A 345 3.39 -15.59 26.05
CA SER A 345 4.17 -16.25 24.99
C SER A 345 3.99 -17.76 24.97
N GLU A 346 3.77 -18.40 26.13
CA GLU A 346 3.43 -19.83 26.18
C GLU A 346 2.04 -20.13 25.58
N LEU A 347 1.10 -19.17 25.62
CA LEU A 347 -0.20 -19.30 24.93
C LEU A 347 -0.01 -19.31 23.42
N ARG A 348 0.88 -18.46 22.88
CA ARG A 348 1.26 -18.47 21.44
C ARG A 348 1.68 -19.88 21.03
N ASP A 349 2.56 -20.50 21.80
CA ASP A 349 3.13 -21.81 21.47
C ASP A 349 2.09 -22.93 21.52
N ILE A 350 1.13 -22.86 22.47
CA ILE A 350 0.01 -23.79 22.54
C ILE A 350 -0.89 -23.63 21.31
N LEU A 351 -1.26 -22.40 20.95
CA LEU A 351 -2.11 -22.12 19.79
C LEU A 351 -1.43 -22.57 18.49
N ALA A 352 -0.15 -22.23 18.31
CA ALA A 352 0.61 -22.64 17.14
C ALA A 352 0.68 -24.17 16.99
N GLN A 353 0.88 -24.91 18.09
CA GLN A 353 0.87 -26.37 18.06
C GLN A 353 -0.52 -26.95 17.79
N ALA A 354 -1.57 -26.41 18.41
CA ALA A 354 -2.94 -26.88 18.22
C ALA A 354 -3.41 -26.65 16.78
N PHE A 355 -3.11 -25.48 16.22
CA PHE A 355 -3.41 -25.18 14.83
C PHE A 355 -2.59 -25.99 13.84
N GLY A 356 -1.33 -26.30 14.17
CA GLY A 356 -0.46 -27.15 13.36
C GLY A 356 -1.01 -28.56 13.13
N GLU A 357 -1.92 -29.06 13.97
CA GLU A 357 -2.59 -30.35 13.77
C GLU A 357 -3.46 -30.37 12.50
N LEU A 358 -3.88 -29.20 11.98
CA LEU A 358 -4.58 -29.10 10.69
C LEU A 358 -3.67 -29.36 9.49
N SER A 359 -2.35 -29.35 9.66
CA SER A 359 -1.40 -29.53 8.54
C SER A 359 -1.67 -28.57 7.36
N ALA A 360 -1.96 -27.31 7.69
CA ALA A 360 -2.15 -26.22 6.73
C ALA A 360 -1.09 -25.14 6.96
N LEU A 361 -0.60 -24.54 5.87
CA LEU A 361 0.28 -23.38 5.93
C LEU A 361 -0.52 -22.09 6.16
N HIS A 362 0.18 -20.95 6.23
CA HIS A 362 -0.42 -19.63 6.51
C HIS A 362 -1.20 -19.51 7.82
N VAL A 363 -0.84 -20.33 8.81
CA VAL A 363 -1.29 -20.16 10.20
C VAL A 363 -0.20 -19.46 11.01
N PHE A 364 -0.38 -18.16 11.20
CA PHE A 364 0.50 -17.30 11.99
C PHE A 364 -0.22 -16.93 13.29
N VAL A 365 0.50 -16.97 14.41
CA VAL A 365 -0.04 -16.59 15.72
C VAL A 365 0.76 -15.40 16.23
N HIS A 366 0.10 -14.26 16.35
CA HIS A 366 0.65 -13.06 16.94
C HIS A 366 0.04 -12.85 18.32
N ILE A 367 0.89 -12.77 19.33
CA ILE A 367 0.47 -12.40 20.69
C ILE A 367 1.00 -10.99 20.99
N GLU A 368 0.11 -10.08 21.41
CA GLU A 368 0.48 -8.74 21.90
C GLU A 368 1.30 -8.90 23.18
N SER A 369 2.63 -8.81 23.04
CA SER A 369 3.58 -9.02 24.12
C SER A 369 3.65 -7.78 25.00
N SER A 370 2.87 -7.78 26.08
CA SER A 370 3.09 -6.85 27.21
C SER A 370 4.39 -7.12 27.98
N ASP A 371 5.06 -8.25 27.68
CA ASP A 371 6.18 -8.79 28.46
C ASP A 371 7.55 -8.37 27.91
N ASP A 372 7.61 -7.93 26.66
CA ASP A 372 8.84 -7.39 26.07
C ASP A 372 9.02 -5.95 26.53
N VAL A 373 10.03 -5.73 27.36
CA VAL A 373 10.42 -4.38 27.76
C VAL A 373 10.95 -3.67 26.52
N VAL A 374 10.09 -2.87 25.88
CA VAL A 374 10.53 -1.88 24.88
C VAL A 374 11.31 -0.83 25.64
N LEU A 375 12.62 -1.07 25.79
CA LEU A 375 13.52 -0.09 26.36
C LEU A 375 13.56 1.13 25.42
N PRO A 376 13.45 2.37 25.92
CA PRO A 376 13.36 3.58 25.08
C PRO A 376 14.70 3.98 24.43
N PHE A 377 15.62 3.04 24.24
CA PHE A 377 16.90 3.27 23.59
C PHE A 377 16.74 3.02 22.08
N GLY A 378 17.41 3.84 21.27
CA GLY A 378 17.39 3.71 19.80
C GLY A 378 17.85 2.33 19.32
N GLU A 379 17.59 2.05 18.04
CA GLU A 379 17.91 0.77 17.41
C GLU A 379 19.34 0.32 17.77
N PRO A 380 19.52 -0.89 18.36
CA PRO A 380 20.80 -1.32 18.89
C PRO A 380 21.83 -1.55 17.79
N SER A 381 21.41 -1.89 16.58
CA SER A 381 22.29 -2.26 15.47
C SER A 381 22.32 -1.17 14.39
N SER A 382 23.51 -0.93 13.85
CA SER A 382 23.69 -0.03 12.70
C SER A 382 24.88 -0.47 11.82
N CYS A 383 24.92 -0.01 10.57
CA CYS A 383 26.01 -0.30 9.64
C CYS A 383 26.47 0.94 8.87
N LEU A 384 27.64 0.81 8.26
CA LEU A 384 28.23 1.84 7.40
C LEU A 384 27.92 1.63 5.90
N GLY A 385 27.30 0.52 5.49
CA GLY A 385 26.95 0.26 4.08
C GLY A 385 28.15 -0.09 3.20
N GLY A 386 29.00 -1.03 3.65
CA GLY A 386 30.13 -1.56 2.88
C GLY A 386 30.68 -2.84 3.49
N ASP A 387 31.56 -3.50 2.74
CA ASP A 387 32.28 -4.70 3.17
C ASP A 387 33.67 -4.33 3.66
N PHE A 388 34.06 -4.88 4.80
CA PHE A 388 35.30 -4.52 5.48
C PHE A 388 36.17 -5.72 5.79
N LYS A 389 37.48 -5.53 5.68
CA LYS A 389 38.48 -6.51 6.11
C LYS A 389 39.37 -5.92 7.18
N LEU A 390 39.49 -6.62 8.30
CA LEU A 390 40.39 -6.22 9.37
C LEU A 390 41.85 -6.40 8.94
N THR A 391 42.65 -5.35 9.08
CA THR A 391 44.08 -5.32 8.81
C THR A 391 44.84 -4.81 10.04
N SER A 392 46.17 -4.90 10.03
CA SER A 392 47.00 -4.32 11.09
C SER A 392 46.91 -2.79 11.20
N GLN A 393 46.41 -2.09 10.17
CA GLN A 393 46.26 -0.63 10.15
C GLN A 393 44.85 -0.17 10.52
N GLY A 394 43.84 -1.03 10.38
CA GLY A 394 42.43 -0.68 10.59
C GLY A 394 41.50 -1.56 9.75
N LEU A 395 40.27 -1.09 9.53
CA LEU A 395 39.32 -1.73 8.61
C LEU A 395 39.56 -1.23 7.18
N LEU A 396 40.07 -2.11 6.32
CA LEU A 396 40.13 -1.87 4.89
C LEU A 396 38.72 -1.95 4.31
N ILE A 397 38.31 -0.92 3.56
CA ILE A 397 37.08 -0.94 2.78
C ILE A 397 37.32 -1.80 1.53
N GLU A 398 36.71 -2.97 1.45
CA GLU A 398 36.81 -3.85 0.27
C GLU A 398 35.76 -3.47 -0.77
N ARG A 399 34.56 -3.09 -0.33
CA ARG A 399 33.46 -2.67 -1.18
C ARG A 399 32.62 -1.62 -0.49
N VAL A 400 32.09 -0.69 -1.27
CA VAL A 400 31.01 0.20 -0.86
C VAL A 400 29.76 -0.27 -1.58
N HIS A 401 28.68 -0.53 -0.84
CA HIS A 401 27.44 -1.06 -1.41
C HIS A 401 26.79 -0.04 -2.37
N ASP A 402 26.27 -0.53 -3.49
CA ASP A 402 25.72 0.27 -4.60
C ASP A 402 24.20 0.14 -4.71
N ASN A 403 23.50 1.24 -4.44
CA ASN A 403 22.05 1.35 -4.57
C ASN A 403 21.58 1.97 -5.91
N SER A 404 22.48 2.10 -6.91
CA SER A 404 22.16 2.78 -8.16
C SER A 404 20.96 2.15 -8.87
N GLY A 405 19.95 2.98 -9.19
CA GLY A 405 18.77 2.54 -9.95
C GLY A 405 17.83 1.61 -9.20
N ILE A 406 17.90 1.54 -7.86
CA ILE A 406 16.96 0.83 -6.99
C ILE A 406 16.09 1.86 -6.26
N LEU A 407 14.77 1.68 -6.27
CA LEU A 407 13.85 2.59 -5.60
C LEU A 407 13.95 2.42 -4.08
N GLU A 408 13.72 3.51 -3.34
CA GLU A 408 13.68 3.57 -1.86
C GLU A 408 14.91 3.04 -1.09
N SER A 409 15.90 2.46 -1.77
CA SER A 409 17.14 2.00 -1.14
C SER A 409 17.96 3.19 -0.66
N PRO A 410 18.37 3.23 0.63
CA PRO A 410 19.23 4.29 1.14
C PRO A 410 20.60 4.24 0.45
N ALA A 411 21.27 5.38 0.36
CA ALA A 411 22.65 5.44 -0.09
C ALA A 411 23.61 4.99 1.01
N SER A 412 24.73 4.39 0.64
CA SER A 412 25.78 4.05 1.60
C SER A 412 26.28 5.29 2.37
N PRO A 413 26.33 5.25 3.71
CA PRO A 413 26.99 6.27 4.52
C PRO A 413 28.43 6.58 4.10
N LEU A 414 29.12 5.63 3.47
CA LEU A 414 30.49 5.79 2.95
C LEU A 414 30.54 6.61 1.65
N ARG A 415 29.42 6.86 0.97
CA ARG A 415 29.37 7.57 -0.32
C ARG A 415 28.28 8.64 -0.40
N LEU A 416 27.91 9.19 0.76
CA LEU A 416 26.84 10.17 0.85
C LEU A 416 27.33 11.58 0.43
N THR A 417 27.15 11.90 -0.85
CA THR A 417 27.42 13.23 -1.41
C THR A 417 26.13 14.02 -1.64
N ASN A 418 25.90 15.06 -0.85
CA ASN A 418 24.79 16.00 -0.99
C ASN A 418 25.18 17.39 -0.44
N ASP A 419 24.25 18.35 -0.42
CA ASP A 419 24.53 19.71 0.05
C ASP A 419 24.92 19.80 1.55
N LYS A 420 24.74 18.73 2.32
CA LYS A 420 25.01 18.66 3.77
C LYS A 420 26.10 17.66 4.15
N SER A 421 26.58 16.85 3.20
CA SER A 421 27.55 15.77 3.42
C SER A 421 28.43 15.60 2.18
N HIS A 422 29.74 15.54 2.35
CA HIS A 422 30.71 15.36 1.26
C HIS A 422 31.48 14.04 1.39
N VAL A 423 30.84 13.00 1.94
CA VAL A 423 31.49 11.72 2.19
C VAL A 423 31.71 10.98 0.87
N ASN A 424 32.97 10.70 0.56
CA ASN A 424 33.38 9.96 -0.64
C ASN A 424 34.52 8.99 -0.30
N LEU A 425 34.19 7.98 0.51
CA LEU A 425 35.08 6.86 0.79
C LEU A 425 34.97 5.84 -0.34
N MET A 426 36.09 5.20 -0.66
CA MET A 426 36.18 4.25 -1.77
C MET A 426 36.83 2.94 -1.31
N PRO A 427 36.63 1.84 -2.06
CA PRO A 427 37.44 0.64 -1.89
C PRO A 427 38.93 0.96 -1.85
N GLY A 428 39.66 0.39 -0.89
CA GLY A 428 41.07 0.66 -0.64
C GLY A 428 41.33 1.64 0.52
N ASP A 429 40.38 2.52 0.86
CA ASP A 429 40.52 3.39 2.03
C ASP A 429 40.52 2.55 3.33
N ILE A 430 41.24 2.98 4.37
CA ILE A 430 41.38 2.25 5.64
C ILE A 430 40.87 3.09 6.80
N ILE A 431 39.83 2.62 7.49
CA ILE A 431 39.30 3.25 8.72
C ILE A 431 40.17 2.82 9.90
N THR A 432 40.92 3.76 10.48
CA THR A 432 41.82 3.53 11.61
C THR A 432 41.11 3.72 12.95
N ARG A 433 40.19 4.68 13.05
CA ARG A 433 39.40 4.95 14.27
C ARG A 433 37.92 5.20 14.00
N ILE A 434 37.10 4.84 14.98
CA ILE A 434 35.67 5.17 15.06
C ILE A 434 35.42 5.86 16.41
N ASP A 435 34.97 7.11 16.39
CA ASP A 435 34.81 7.98 17.58
C ASP A 435 36.04 8.00 18.49
N GLY A 436 37.22 8.05 17.86
CA GLY A 436 38.50 8.06 18.57
C GLY A 436 38.91 6.70 19.14
N VAL A 437 38.13 5.63 18.96
CA VAL A 437 38.52 4.26 19.33
C VAL A 437 39.30 3.62 18.19
N LEU A 438 40.50 3.11 18.49
CA LEU A 438 41.36 2.47 17.50
C LEU A 438 40.83 1.08 17.13
N VAL A 439 40.59 0.85 15.84
CA VAL A 439 39.91 -0.36 15.37
C VAL A 439 40.85 -1.56 15.25
N ASN A 440 42.15 -1.33 15.01
CA ASN A 440 43.15 -2.41 14.88
C ASN A 440 43.63 -3.00 16.23
N SER A 441 43.30 -2.36 17.36
CA SER A 441 43.78 -2.73 18.70
C SER A 441 42.69 -3.24 19.63
N THR A 442 41.44 -3.28 19.17
CA THR A 442 40.31 -3.72 19.96
C THR A 442 39.95 -5.15 19.54
N SER A 443 39.71 -6.02 20.52
CA SER A 443 39.02 -7.30 20.28
C SER A 443 37.53 -7.10 19.98
N THR A 444 37.11 -5.85 19.75
CA THR A 444 35.72 -5.38 19.70
C THR A 444 35.27 -5.36 18.24
N PRO A 445 34.30 -6.20 17.85
CA PRO A 445 33.74 -6.19 16.51
C PRO A 445 33.15 -4.83 16.12
N LEU A 446 33.13 -4.53 14.83
CA LEU A 446 32.52 -3.30 14.29
C LEU A 446 31.07 -3.06 14.79
N PRO A 447 30.18 -4.07 14.88
CA PRO A 447 28.84 -3.89 15.44
C PRO A 447 28.82 -3.26 16.84
N ASP A 448 29.75 -3.64 17.72
CA ASP A 448 29.83 -3.09 19.08
C ASP A 448 30.24 -1.61 19.07
N LEU A 449 31.11 -1.21 18.13
CA LEU A 449 31.52 0.19 17.96
C LEU A 449 30.38 1.07 17.40
N LEU A 450 29.40 0.45 16.75
CA LEU A 450 28.25 1.10 16.14
C LEU A 450 26.95 0.92 16.95
N PHE A 451 27.03 0.25 18.10
CA PHE A 451 25.86 -0.06 18.90
C PHE A 451 25.12 1.20 19.36
N GLY A 452 23.83 1.30 19.06
CA GLY A 452 22.98 2.46 19.39
C GLY A 452 23.33 3.75 18.64
N LYS A 453 24.08 3.67 17.54
CA LYS A 453 24.51 4.83 16.74
C LYS A 453 23.72 5.05 15.45
N ALA A 454 22.66 4.26 15.21
CA ALA A 454 21.77 4.44 14.07
C ALA A 454 21.25 5.89 14.00
N GLY A 455 21.37 6.53 12.84
CA GLY A 455 20.92 7.92 12.64
C GLY A 455 21.73 9.00 13.39
N THR A 456 22.81 8.64 14.11
CA THR A 456 23.67 9.58 14.83
C THR A 456 25.01 9.79 14.10
N GLN A 457 25.63 10.96 14.28
CA GLN A 457 26.92 11.23 13.65
C GLN A 457 28.05 10.45 14.32
N VAL A 458 28.87 9.81 13.50
CA VAL A 458 30.05 9.04 13.90
C VAL A 458 31.28 9.62 13.20
N LEU A 459 32.35 9.84 13.96
CA LEU A 459 33.62 10.33 13.44
C LEU A 459 34.53 9.17 13.03
N LEU A 460 34.89 9.12 11.76
CA LEU A 460 35.86 8.19 11.20
C LEU A 460 37.21 8.88 11.02
N GLU A 461 38.28 8.21 11.42
CA GLU A 461 39.65 8.55 11.01
C GLU A 461 40.07 7.59 9.90
N VAL A 462 40.41 8.11 8.73
CA VAL A 462 40.58 7.30 7.50
C VAL A 462 41.91 7.62 6.83
N ILE A 463 42.64 6.58 6.44
CA ILE A 463 43.77 6.65 5.52
C ILE A 463 43.23 6.47 4.10
N LYS A 464 43.42 7.47 3.25
CA LYS A 464 43.00 7.42 1.84
C LYS A 464 43.94 6.57 1.00
N ALA A 465 43.39 5.70 0.16
CA ALA A 465 44.16 5.02 -0.88
C ALA A 465 44.56 6.00 -2.00
N PRO A 466 45.67 5.75 -2.71
CA PRO A 466 46.04 6.51 -3.90
C PRO A 466 44.89 6.54 -4.91
N ARG A 467 44.48 7.74 -5.33
CA ARG A 467 43.42 7.96 -6.31
C ARG A 467 43.97 7.88 -7.74
N SER A 468 43.15 7.46 -8.70
CA SER A 468 43.45 7.56 -10.14
C SER A 468 43.54 9.02 -10.61
N GLU A 469 44.16 9.28 -11.75
CA GLU A 469 44.31 10.65 -12.29
C GLU A 469 42.97 11.39 -12.45
N ILE A 470 41.92 10.67 -12.86
CA ILE A 470 40.56 11.23 -13.00
C ILE A 470 39.98 11.59 -11.63
N GLU A 471 40.09 10.68 -10.65
CA GLU A 471 39.60 10.91 -9.29
C GLU A 471 40.35 12.04 -8.57
N GLN A 472 41.66 12.18 -8.82
CA GLN A 472 42.46 13.29 -8.32
C GLN A 472 41.96 14.62 -8.89
N ARG A 473 41.72 14.67 -10.21
CA ARG A 473 41.18 15.85 -10.88
C ARG A 473 39.79 16.22 -10.38
N ASP A 474 38.91 15.23 -10.20
CA ASP A 474 37.57 15.45 -9.67
C ASP A 474 37.63 15.99 -8.23
N ALA A 475 38.54 15.49 -7.40
CA ALA A 475 38.76 16.00 -6.04
C ALA A 475 39.29 17.45 -6.04
N GLU A 476 40.22 17.78 -6.94
CA GLU A 476 40.70 19.15 -7.11
C GLU A 476 39.60 20.12 -7.57
N ASP A 477 38.78 19.70 -8.52
CA ASP A 477 37.67 20.51 -9.05
C ASP A 477 36.58 20.69 -7.98
N LEU A 478 36.32 19.67 -7.14
CA LEU A 478 35.43 19.77 -5.99
C LEU A 478 35.96 20.78 -4.95
N LEU A 479 37.26 20.74 -4.65
CA LEU A 479 37.89 21.66 -3.70
C LEU A 479 37.81 23.11 -4.21
N LYS A 480 38.10 23.34 -5.51
CA LYS A 480 37.93 24.65 -6.16
C LYS A 480 36.48 25.12 -6.08
N LEU A 481 35.50 24.24 -6.31
CA LEU A 481 34.08 24.58 -6.20
C LEU A 481 33.68 24.94 -4.76
N GLN A 482 34.21 24.24 -3.75
CA GLN A 482 33.98 24.56 -2.33
C GLN A 482 34.58 25.93 -1.97
N GLU A 483 35.81 26.22 -2.41
CA GLU A 483 36.45 27.53 -2.23
C GLU A 483 35.62 28.65 -2.89
N ILE A 484 35.16 28.43 -4.13
CA ILE A 484 34.27 29.38 -4.83
C ILE A 484 32.97 29.60 -4.06
N ARG A 485 32.32 28.53 -3.56
CA ARG A 485 31.09 28.64 -2.75
C ARG A 485 31.33 29.38 -1.43
N MET A 486 32.43 29.12 -0.74
CA MET A 486 32.80 29.85 0.47
C MET A 486 33.05 31.33 0.17
N MET A 487 33.77 31.65 -0.92
CA MET A 487 33.96 33.04 -1.34
C MET A 487 32.64 33.72 -1.72
N GLN A 488 31.73 33.03 -2.41
CA GLN A 488 30.39 33.56 -2.72
C GLN A 488 29.56 33.83 -1.46
N GLN A 489 29.59 32.92 -0.47
CA GLN A 489 28.94 33.13 0.83
C GLN A 489 29.56 34.27 1.64
N MET A 490 30.89 34.46 1.57
CA MET A 490 31.58 35.57 2.23
C MET A 490 31.41 36.91 1.50
N MET A 491 31.15 36.92 0.19
CA MET A 491 31.05 38.15 -0.62
C MET A 491 29.62 38.67 -0.88
N GLY A 492 28.55 37.99 -0.43
CA GLY A 492 27.22 38.61 -0.43
C GLY A 492 26.03 37.67 -0.21
N GLY A 493 25.06 38.11 0.59
CA GLY A 493 23.69 37.57 0.61
C GLY A 493 22.99 37.65 -0.77
N PRO A 494 21.77 37.11 -0.90
CA PRO A 494 21.28 36.43 -2.09
C PRO A 494 21.27 37.33 -3.35
N PRO A 495 21.52 36.76 -4.55
CA PRO A 495 21.38 37.53 -5.77
C PRO A 495 19.89 37.77 -6.07
N MET A 496 19.47 39.03 -6.00
CA MET A 496 18.29 39.49 -6.74
C MET A 496 18.53 39.27 -8.24
N ALA A 497 17.80 38.33 -8.84
CA ALA A 497 17.72 38.21 -10.29
C ALA A 497 16.86 39.36 -10.85
N LYS A 498 17.51 40.36 -11.46
CA LYS A 498 16.90 41.28 -12.42
C LYS A 498 17.64 41.19 -13.75
N ALA A 499 17.03 40.49 -14.71
CA ALA A 499 17.00 40.74 -16.16
C ALA A 499 16.18 39.60 -16.78
N SER A 500 15.21 39.76 -17.66
CA SER A 500 14.91 40.85 -18.58
C SER A 500 13.43 40.78 -18.95
N ALA A 501 12.71 41.88 -18.77
CA ALA A 501 11.44 42.13 -19.44
C ALA A 501 11.75 42.89 -20.73
N THR A 502 11.50 42.29 -21.90
CA THR A 502 11.08 42.96 -23.14
C THR A 502 10.91 41.92 -24.24
N ALA A 503 9.65 41.52 -24.50
CA ALA A 503 9.07 41.28 -25.83
C ALA A 503 7.73 40.55 -25.69
N SER A 504 6.71 41.27 -25.21
CA SER A 504 5.31 40.93 -25.52
C SER A 504 4.92 41.75 -26.74
N ALA A 505 4.68 41.10 -27.88
CA ALA A 505 3.61 41.39 -28.84
C ALA A 505 3.87 40.66 -30.17
N GLN A 506 3.12 39.60 -30.45
CA GLN A 506 2.09 39.62 -31.52
C GLN A 506 1.41 38.25 -31.72
N LEU A 507 0.08 38.31 -31.61
CA LEU A 507 -0.96 37.58 -32.35
C LEU A 507 -1.23 36.10 -32.03
N GLY A 508 -2.44 35.86 -31.49
CA GLY A 508 -3.39 35.00 -32.21
C GLY A 508 -4.05 33.84 -31.46
N ALA A 509 -5.18 34.13 -30.81
CA ALA A 509 -6.41 33.32 -30.73
C ALA A 509 -6.44 31.95 -30.00
N SER A 510 -7.36 31.91 -29.01
CA SER A 510 -8.32 30.81 -28.71
C SER A 510 -7.79 29.53 -28.06
N ARG A 511 -7.95 29.43 -26.73
CA ARG A 511 -8.87 28.48 -26.04
C ARG A 511 -8.77 28.62 -24.52
N SER A 512 -9.92 28.74 -23.87
CA SER A 512 -10.07 28.64 -22.41
C SER A 512 -9.74 27.22 -21.91
N PRO A 513 -9.24 27.10 -20.67
CA PRO A 513 -9.94 26.28 -19.66
C PRO A 513 -10.08 27.08 -18.35
N MET A 514 -11.30 27.38 -17.92
CA MET A 514 -12.06 26.62 -16.91
C MET A 514 -11.27 26.28 -15.64
N THR A 515 -11.84 26.80 -14.56
CA THR A 515 -11.36 26.96 -13.18
C THR A 515 -11.26 25.65 -12.42
N ASP A 516 -10.13 25.44 -11.73
CA ASP A 516 -10.09 24.60 -10.53
C ASP A 516 -9.16 25.20 -9.45
N ALA A 517 -9.54 26.40 -9.00
CA ALA A 517 -8.79 27.16 -8.00
C ALA A 517 -9.22 26.86 -6.54
N HIS A 518 -10.11 25.89 -6.32
CA HIS A 518 -10.60 25.54 -4.98
C HIS A 518 -9.86 24.33 -4.38
N VAL A 519 -9.43 23.37 -5.21
CA VAL A 519 -8.68 22.18 -4.75
C VAL A 519 -7.23 22.53 -4.41
N ALA A 520 -6.55 23.32 -5.25
CA ALA A 520 -5.16 23.75 -5.01
C ALA A 520 -4.97 24.75 -3.84
N SER A 521 -6.07 25.23 -3.26
CA SER A 521 -6.12 26.09 -2.07
C SER A 521 -6.14 25.26 -0.78
N LEU A 522 -6.83 24.11 -0.77
CA LEU A 522 -6.80 23.18 0.36
C LEU A 522 -5.43 22.51 0.50
N VAL A 523 -4.84 22.05 -0.60
CA VAL A 523 -3.55 21.33 -0.63
C VAL A 523 -2.38 22.16 -0.06
N ARG A 524 -2.43 23.49 -0.15
CA ARG A 524 -1.36 24.37 0.35
C ARG A 524 -1.51 24.82 1.80
N LYS A 525 -2.69 24.62 2.42
CA LYS A 525 -2.95 25.10 3.79
C LYS A 525 -2.63 24.06 4.86
N TYR A 526 -2.67 22.77 4.52
CA TYR A 526 -2.50 21.67 5.50
C TYR A 526 -1.08 21.06 5.55
N ALA A 527 -0.23 21.27 4.54
CA ALA A 527 1.16 20.76 4.54
C ALA A 527 2.14 21.50 5.49
N ARG A 528 1.68 22.32 6.44
CA ARG A 528 2.57 23.15 7.31
C ARG A 528 2.21 23.25 8.79
N LEU A 529 1.31 22.42 9.33
CA LEU A 529 0.94 22.52 10.76
C LEU A 529 0.92 21.15 11.48
N GLY A 530 2.05 20.81 12.11
CA GLY A 530 2.20 19.82 13.19
C GLY A 530 2.88 18.51 12.75
N ILE A 531 3.90 17.94 13.40
CA ILE A 531 4.53 18.15 14.71
C ILE A 531 6.02 17.74 14.60
N THR A 532 6.97 18.66 14.83
CA THR A 532 8.36 18.28 15.19
C THR A 532 8.47 18.22 16.71
N LYS A 533 8.96 17.07 17.19
CA LYS A 533 9.21 16.76 18.61
C LYS A 533 10.06 17.85 19.28
N ARG A 534 9.60 18.29 20.45
CA ARG A 534 10.37 19.04 21.44
C ARG A 534 11.47 18.15 22.02
N THR A 535 12.71 18.33 21.57
CA THR A 535 13.92 18.09 22.38
C THR A 535 15.04 18.93 21.79
N ASP A 536 15.30 20.11 22.37
CA ASP A 536 16.66 20.67 22.51
C ASP A 536 16.62 22.13 22.97
N ALA A 537 16.54 22.31 24.29
CA ALA A 537 16.74 23.63 24.92
C ALA A 537 17.69 23.58 26.13
N LYS A 538 18.44 22.48 26.33
CA LYS A 538 19.37 22.34 27.47
C LYS A 538 20.83 22.01 27.12
N ALA A 539 21.20 21.91 25.86
CA ALA A 539 22.59 21.64 25.43
C ALA A 539 23.38 22.90 25.00
N ARG A 540 22.93 24.12 25.34
CA ARG A 540 23.59 25.38 24.92
C ARG A 540 24.15 26.25 26.05
N ALA A 541 24.30 25.71 27.26
CA ALA A 541 24.73 26.47 28.44
C ALA A 541 26.05 26.02 29.09
N LEU A 542 26.90 25.22 28.42
CA LEU A 542 28.14 24.70 29.02
C LEU A 542 29.43 24.88 28.19
N LEU A 543 29.45 25.78 27.20
CA LEU A 543 30.67 26.11 26.44
C LEU A 543 30.95 27.61 26.44
N HIS A 544 31.07 28.20 27.63
CA HIS A 544 31.71 29.51 27.82
C HIS A 544 32.58 29.48 29.07
N GLN A 545 33.81 28.95 28.92
CA GLN A 545 34.92 29.39 29.76
C GLN A 545 36.06 29.91 28.89
N LYS A 546 36.39 31.16 29.18
CA LYS A 546 37.39 32.01 28.56
C LYS A 546 38.80 31.49 28.85
N SER A 547 39.62 31.35 27.82
CA SER A 547 41.08 31.47 27.94
C SER A 547 41.56 32.59 27.01
N LYS A 548 42.14 33.63 27.61
CA LYS A 548 42.73 34.80 26.94
C LYS A 548 44.02 34.43 26.19
N PRO A 549 44.42 35.20 25.15
CA PRO A 549 45.61 34.93 24.35
C PRO A 549 46.88 35.50 25.01
N SER A 550 47.99 34.78 24.92
CA SER A 550 49.33 35.33 25.13
C SER A 550 50.02 35.51 23.78
N VAL A 551 50.62 36.69 23.62
CA VAL A 551 51.40 37.11 22.45
C VAL A 551 52.87 36.76 22.72
N SER A 552 53.54 36.07 21.79
CA SER A 552 55.00 36.18 21.65
C SER A 552 55.45 36.04 20.19
N SER A 553 55.88 37.18 19.65
CA SER A 553 56.99 37.43 18.70
C SER A 553 57.42 36.37 17.67
N LYS A 554 57.35 36.81 16.40
CA LYS A 554 58.05 36.28 15.22
C LYS A 554 59.56 36.07 15.44
N LYS A 555 60.10 35.00 14.82
CA LYS A 555 61.37 35.05 14.07
C LYS A 555 61.32 34.04 12.91
N ALA A 556 61.67 34.55 11.73
CA ALA A 556 61.82 33.79 10.50
C ALA A 556 63.20 33.11 10.46
N ALA A 557 63.26 31.89 9.93
CA ALA A 557 64.44 31.29 9.32
C ALA A 557 63.97 30.34 8.22
N ALA A 558 64.75 30.30 7.16
CA ALA A 558 64.42 29.81 5.83
C ALA A 558 64.42 28.28 5.71
N ASP A 559 63.61 27.83 4.75
CA ASP A 559 63.86 26.79 3.74
C ASP A 559 64.79 25.62 4.10
N GLU A 560 64.20 24.44 4.17
CA GLU A 560 64.70 23.25 3.49
C GLU A 560 63.47 22.44 3.02
N GLU A 561 63.29 22.38 1.71
CA GLU A 561 62.34 21.51 1.01
C GLU A 561 62.79 20.06 1.19
N ASP A 562 61.99 19.27 1.91
CA ASP A 562 62.03 17.81 1.81
C ASP A 562 60.74 17.34 1.14
N ASP A 563 60.91 16.93 -0.11
CA ASP A 563 59.93 16.32 -1.00
C ASP A 563 59.67 14.86 -0.55
N ASP A 564 58.80 14.67 0.45
CA ASP A 564 58.25 13.36 0.83
C ASP A 564 56.72 13.38 0.71
N ASN A 565 56.25 13.42 -0.53
CA ASN A 565 54.82 13.30 -0.85
C ASN A 565 54.35 11.84 -0.92
N SER A 566 54.78 11.01 0.06
CA SER A 566 54.44 9.57 0.13
C SER A 566 53.89 9.11 1.48
N LYS A 567 53.63 10.01 2.43
CA LYS A 567 52.93 9.65 3.66
C LYS A 567 51.41 9.62 3.44
N PRO A 568 50.72 8.51 3.77
CA PRO A 568 49.27 8.45 3.69
C PRO A 568 48.67 9.59 4.52
N THR A 569 47.88 10.45 3.86
CA THR A 569 47.16 11.52 4.53
C THR A 569 45.97 10.93 5.27
N THR A 570 45.97 11.11 6.58
CA THR A 570 44.83 10.78 7.43
C THR A 570 43.79 11.89 7.36
N GLU A 571 42.54 11.54 7.07
CA GLU A 571 41.40 12.46 6.99
C GLU A 571 40.36 12.11 8.06
N LEU A 572 39.72 13.15 8.61
CA LEU A 572 38.60 13.00 9.54
C LEU A 572 37.28 13.18 8.79
N ILE A 573 36.43 12.17 8.82
CA ILE A 573 35.19 12.12 8.05
C ILE A 573 34.02 11.79 8.98
N VAL A 574 32.97 12.59 8.94
CA VAL A 574 31.75 12.34 9.72
C VAL A 574 30.73 11.63 8.83
N VAL A 575 30.22 10.50 9.32
CA VAL A 575 29.18 9.70 8.65
C VAL A 575 27.98 9.51 9.57
N THR A 576 26.85 9.13 9.01
CA THR A 576 25.64 8.75 9.78
C THR A 576 25.29 7.31 9.44
N PRO A 577 25.52 6.34 10.34
CA PRO A 577 25.18 4.94 10.12
C PRO A 577 23.69 4.74 9.88
N LEU A 578 23.36 3.76 9.04
CA LEU A 578 21.99 3.32 8.79
C LEU A 578 21.48 2.45 9.94
N ASP A 579 20.18 2.44 10.18
CA ASP A 579 19.54 1.45 11.03
C ASP A 579 19.56 0.05 10.36
N LEU A 580 19.14 -0.98 11.09
CA LEU A 580 19.17 -2.36 10.59
C LEU A 580 18.38 -2.53 9.29
N ARG A 581 17.18 -1.94 9.20
CA ARG A 581 16.36 -1.98 7.99
C ARG A 581 17.09 -1.35 6.80
N GLY A 582 17.63 -0.14 6.95
CA GLY A 582 18.37 0.52 5.89
C GLY A 582 19.62 -0.24 5.45
N CYS A 583 20.28 -0.94 6.38
CA CYS A 583 21.40 -1.83 6.09
C CYS A 583 20.99 -2.99 5.20
N ASP A 584 19.92 -3.70 5.57
CA ASP A 584 19.43 -4.85 4.82
C ASP A 584 18.96 -4.44 3.42
N THR A 585 18.23 -3.33 3.29
CA THR A 585 17.77 -2.79 2.00
C THR A 585 18.96 -2.41 1.09
N LEU A 586 19.97 -1.72 1.61
CA LEU A 586 21.16 -1.36 0.84
C LEU A 586 21.97 -2.60 0.41
N GLN A 587 22.10 -3.59 1.28
CA GLN A 587 22.80 -4.82 0.96
C GLN A 587 22.06 -5.63 -0.12
N ALA A 588 20.73 -5.68 -0.05
CA ALA A 588 19.89 -6.30 -1.08
C ALA A 588 20.02 -5.58 -2.44
N ALA A 589 20.02 -4.24 -2.43
CA ALA A 589 20.23 -3.42 -3.63
C ALA A 589 21.60 -3.68 -4.28
N ASP A 590 22.66 -3.78 -3.47
CA ASP A 590 24.01 -4.10 -3.96
C ASP A 590 24.08 -5.50 -4.58
N ALA A 591 23.51 -6.50 -3.90
CA ALA A 591 23.45 -7.87 -4.41
C ALA A 591 22.68 -7.96 -5.74
N LEU A 592 21.58 -7.24 -5.87
CA LEU A 592 20.81 -7.11 -7.11
C LEU A 592 21.67 -6.51 -8.23
N ASN A 593 22.39 -5.41 -7.97
CA ASN A 593 23.24 -4.79 -8.97
C ASN A 593 24.42 -5.69 -9.39
N ILE A 594 24.99 -6.46 -8.46
CA ILE A 594 26.00 -7.49 -8.76
C ILE A 594 25.44 -8.53 -9.74
N ASN A 595 24.25 -9.07 -9.48
CA ASN A 595 23.62 -10.06 -10.35
C ASN A 595 23.24 -9.48 -11.72
N ARG A 596 22.76 -8.23 -11.77
CA ARG A 596 22.51 -7.51 -13.03
C ARG A 596 23.77 -7.40 -13.87
N GLU A 597 24.89 -6.96 -13.29
CA GLU A 597 26.16 -6.85 -14.01
C GLU A 597 26.68 -8.23 -14.45
N LYS A 598 26.51 -9.28 -13.64
CA LYS A 598 26.83 -10.66 -14.02
C LYS A 598 26.04 -11.11 -15.27
N VAL A 599 24.72 -10.92 -15.27
CA VAL A 599 23.85 -11.30 -16.40
C VAL A 599 24.14 -10.46 -17.65
N LYS A 600 24.32 -9.16 -17.47
CA LYS A 600 24.68 -8.21 -18.53
C LYS A 600 25.98 -8.61 -19.21
N ASN A 601 27.04 -8.85 -18.43
CA ASN A 601 28.34 -9.26 -18.96
C ASN A 601 28.26 -10.64 -19.63
N ALA A 602 27.55 -11.59 -19.02
CA ALA A 602 27.42 -12.93 -19.59
C ALA A 602 26.62 -12.94 -20.91
N THR A 603 25.65 -12.05 -21.08
CA THR A 603 24.72 -12.05 -22.22
C THR A 603 25.00 -10.96 -23.25
N ASN A 604 26.08 -10.18 -23.08
CA ASN A 604 26.39 -8.98 -23.86
C ASN A 604 25.22 -7.98 -23.86
N ASP A 605 24.66 -7.75 -22.68
CA ASP A 605 23.55 -6.83 -22.41
C ASP A 605 22.26 -7.14 -23.22
N LYS A 606 22.08 -8.40 -23.65
CA LYS A 606 20.87 -8.84 -24.36
C LYS A 606 19.74 -9.29 -23.44
N VAL A 607 20.08 -9.63 -22.20
CA VAL A 607 19.13 -10.16 -21.21
C VAL A 607 19.10 -9.25 -20.00
N ALA A 608 17.89 -8.94 -19.53
CA ALA A 608 17.68 -8.23 -18.27
C ALA A 608 17.58 -9.21 -17.09
N TYR A 609 17.97 -8.74 -15.90
CA TYR A 609 17.76 -9.43 -14.64
C TYR A 609 16.87 -8.57 -13.74
N VAL A 610 15.76 -9.13 -13.31
CA VAL A 610 14.77 -8.50 -12.44
C VAL A 610 14.63 -9.37 -11.20
N TYR A 611 14.67 -8.75 -10.02
CA TYR A 611 14.48 -9.42 -8.75
C TYR A 611 13.28 -8.78 -8.04
N LEU A 612 12.45 -9.62 -7.42
CA LEU A 612 11.33 -9.22 -6.59
C LEU A 612 11.47 -9.87 -5.22
N GLU A 613 11.54 -9.07 -4.17
CA GLU A 613 11.69 -9.56 -2.81
C GLU A 613 10.39 -10.06 -2.19
N ASP A 614 9.26 -9.55 -2.64
CA ASP A 614 7.92 -10.02 -2.30
C ASP A 614 6.96 -9.81 -3.50
N MET A 615 5.66 -9.94 -3.27
CA MET A 615 4.60 -9.63 -4.23
C MET A 615 3.65 -8.55 -3.68
N GLU A 616 4.16 -7.60 -2.89
CA GLU A 616 3.34 -6.56 -2.25
C GLU A 616 3.13 -5.33 -3.15
N GLN A 617 1.96 -4.69 -2.99
CA GLN A 617 1.59 -3.47 -3.71
C GLN A 617 1.84 -2.20 -2.86
N ILE A 618 1.31 -2.10 -1.63
CA ILE A 618 1.51 -0.97 -0.67
C ILE A 618 1.19 -1.43 0.77
N GLY A 619 1.99 -1.01 1.77
CA GLY A 619 1.72 -1.19 3.20
C GLY A 619 2.78 -0.56 4.11
N GLU A 620 2.41 -0.13 5.32
CA GLU A 620 3.36 0.42 6.31
C GLU A 620 4.43 -0.62 6.65
N GLY A 621 5.66 -0.41 6.19
CA GLY A 621 6.77 -1.35 6.42
C GLY A 621 6.81 -2.57 5.49
N SER A 622 5.99 -2.62 4.42
CA SER A 622 6.12 -3.58 3.33
C SER A 622 6.96 -2.98 2.19
N SER A 623 7.61 -3.83 1.38
CA SER A 623 8.26 -3.35 0.16
C SER A 623 7.21 -2.92 -0.88
N ASN A 624 7.66 -2.27 -1.95
CA ASN A 624 6.82 -1.87 -3.07
C ASN A 624 7.28 -2.64 -4.33
N SER A 625 7.18 -3.97 -4.28
CA SER A 625 7.55 -4.85 -5.39
C SER A 625 6.78 -4.54 -6.68
N PHE A 626 5.59 -3.94 -6.58
CA PHE A 626 4.87 -3.39 -7.72
C PHE A 626 5.67 -2.30 -8.45
N ASP A 627 6.11 -1.25 -7.74
CA ASP A 627 6.90 -0.16 -8.32
C ASP A 627 8.30 -0.63 -8.72
N ASP A 628 8.91 -1.53 -7.94
CA ASP A 628 10.20 -2.12 -8.27
C ASP A 628 10.13 -2.94 -9.55
N PHE A 629 9.10 -3.78 -9.73
CA PHE A 629 8.92 -4.49 -10.99
C PHE A 629 8.79 -3.49 -12.15
N ALA A 630 7.97 -2.43 -12.00
CA ALA A 630 7.79 -1.44 -13.04
C ALA A 630 9.11 -0.70 -13.37
N ALA A 631 9.90 -0.33 -12.37
CA ALA A 631 11.20 0.31 -12.54
C ALA A 631 12.21 -0.62 -13.26
N GLN A 632 12.13 -1.92 -13.02
CA GLN A 632 13.05 -2.91 -13.56
C GLN A 632 12.63 -3.45 -14.93
N PHE A 633 11.33 -3.63 -15.18
CA PHE A 633 10.81 -4.30 -16.37
C PHE A 633 10.74 -3.38 -17.59
N TYR A 634 10.12 -2.20 -17.46
CA TYR A 634 9.82 -1.34 -18.61
C TYR A 634 11.05 -0.77 -19.33
N PRO A 635 12.16 -0.41 -18.66
CA PRO A 635 13.41 -0.05 -19.35
C PRO A 635 13.98 -1.19 -20.20
N ASN A 636 13.61 -2.43 -19.90
CA ASN A 636 14.14 -3.64 -20.51
C ASN A 636 13.18 -4.28 -21.54
N ILE A 637 12.08 -3.61 -21.89
CA ILE A 637 11.01 -4.19 -22.72
C ILE A 637 11.46 -4.63 -24.13
N ARG A 638 12.59 -4.09 -24.62
CA ARG A 638 13.17 -4.38 -25.93
C ARG A 638 14.35 -5.36 -25.90
N LYS A 639 14.68 -5.93 -24.74
CA LYS A 639 15.74 -6.93 -24.58
C LYS A 639 15.30 -8.26 -25.21
N ASP A 640 16.29 -9.09 -25.60
CA ASP A 640 16.04 -10.41 -26.21
C ASP A 640 15.49 -11.41 -25.16
N GLY A 641 15.76 -11.17 -23.88
CA GLY A 641 15.21 -11.95 -22.78
C GLY A 641 15.23 -11.26 -21.43
N ILE A 642 14.55 -11.86 -20.46
CA ILE A 642 14.48 -11.44 -19.07
C ILE A 642 14.57 -12.67 -18.15
N ILE A 643 15.40 -12.57 -17.13
CA ILE A 643 15.41 -13.49 -15.99
C ILE A 643 14.69 -12.78 -14.86
N ILE A 644 13.60 -13.38 -14.36
CA ILE A 644 12.85 -12.89 -13.21
C ILE A 644 13.18 -13.79 -12.03
N ASP A 645 13.78 -13.22 -11.00
CA ASP A 645 14.21 -13.92 -9.81
C ASP A 645 13.24 -13.65 -8.66
N VAL A 646 12.56 -14.71 -8.23
CA VAL A 646 11.62 -14.70 -7.08
C VAL A 646 12.09 -15.69 -6.01
N ARG A 647 13.39 -16.02 -5.99
CA ARG A 647 14.01 -16.73 -4.87
C ARG A 647 13.84 -15.93 -3.59
N ARG A 648 13.50 -16.60 -2.50
CA ARG A 648 13.22 -15.99 -1.19
C ARG A 648 12.06 -15.01 -1.15
N ASN A 649 11.25 -14.97 -2.22
CA ASN A 649 10.09 -14.12 -2.27
C ASN A 649 8.98 -14.65 -1.35
N ALA A 650 8.52 -13.81 -0.42
CA ALA A 650 7.55 -14.19 0.62
C ALA A 650 6.08 -14.23 0.14
N GLY A 651 5.80 -13.76 -1.07
CA GLY A 651 4.46 -13.61 -1.63
C GLY A 651 3.82 -12.26 -1.34
N GLY A 652 2.49 -12.17 -1.49
CA GLY A 652 1.74 -10.92 -1.56
C GLY A 652 0.48 -11.13 -2.40
N ASN A 653 0.23 -10.28 -3.41
CA ASN A 653 -0.99 -10.34 -4.22
C ASN A 653 -0.89 -9.80 -5.66
N ILE A 654 0.31 -9.64 -6.24
CA ILE A 654 0.50 -9.04 -7.57
C ILE A 654 0.82 -10.05 -8.69
N ASP A 655 0.82 -11.36 -8.42
CA ASP A 655 1.12 -12.41 -9.39
C ASP A 655 0.34 -12.26 -10.72
N THR A 656 -0.97 -12.06 -10.64
CA THR A 656 -1.89 -11.97 -11.78
C THR A 656 -1.58 -10.76 -12.64
N TRP A 657 -1.24 -9.63 -12.02
CA TRP A 657 -0.82 -8.42 -12.70
C TRP A 657 0.50 -8.64 -13.46
N LEU A 658 1.48 -9.30 -12.83
CA LEU A 658 2.75 -9.65 -13.50
C LEU A 658 2.52 -10.57 -14.70
N LEU A 659 1.72 -11.62 -14.52
CA LEU A 659 1.38 -12.58 -15.58
C LEU A 659 0.67 -11.89 -16.75
N GLU A 660 -0.21 -10.93 -16.49
CA GLU A 660 -0.87 -10.15 -17.54
C GLU A 660 0.16 -9.38 -18.39
N ARG A 661 1.16 -8.73 -17.78
CA ARG A 661 2.22 -8.01 -18.52
C ARG A 661 3.03 -8.93 -19.42
N LEU A 662 3.37 -10.12 -18.91
CA LEU A 662 4.15 -11.12 -19.64
C LEU A 662 3.35 -11.81 -20.75
N ARG A 663 2.01 -11.77 -20.68
CA ARG A 663 1.11 -12.38 -21.67
C ARG A 663 0.71 -11.46 -22.83
N ARG A 664 1.09 -10.19 -22.81
CA ARG A 664 0.75 -9.25 -23.89
C ARG A 664 1.30 -9.71 -25.24
N VAL A 665 0.53 -9.50 -26.30
CA VAL A 665 0.86 -9.94 -27.66
C VAL A 665 0.94 -8.74 -28.60
N ALA A 666 2.13 -8.48 -29.13
CA ALA A 666 2.31 -7.52 -30.22
C ALA A 666 1.79 -8.10 -31.54
N TRP A 667 0.63 -7.63 -32.01
CA TRP A 667 -0.02 -8.09 -33.24
C TRP A 667 0.10 -7.11 -34.42
N MET A 668 0.48 -5.86 -34.15
CA MET A 668 0.77 -4.79 -35.10
C MET A 668 1.93 -3.91 -34.59
N PHE A 669 2.48 -3.10 -35.49
CA PHE A 669 3.65 -2.24 -35.20
C PHE A 669 3.44 -0.85 -35.77
N ASP A 670 3.65 0.15 -34.93
CA ASP A 670 3.51 1.55 -35.29
C ASP A 670 4.89 2.17 -35.55
N THR A 671 4.96 3.12 -36.46
CA THR A 671 6.16 3.91 -36.70
C THR A 671 5.81 5.38 -36.80
N GLU A 672 6.63 6.21 -36.16
CA GLU A 672 6.64 7.64 -36.47
C GLU A 672 7.49 7.90 -37.73
N ARG A 673 7.59 9.17 -38.13
CA ARG A 673 8.48 9.59 -39.23
C ARG A 673 9.94 9.23 -38.96
N SER A 674 10.34 9.23 -37.69
CA SER A 674 11.69 8.93 -37.21
C SER A 674 11.62 8.14 -35.92
N GLY A 675 12.63 7.32 -35.64
CA GLY A 675 12.69 6.51 -34.43
C GLY A 675 12.45 5.02 -34.70
N PRO A 676 12.53 4.19 -33.65
CA PRO A 676 12.49 2.74 -33.78
C PRO A 676 11.09 2.17 -34.05
N GLY A 677 10.03 2.96 -33.86
CA GLY A 677 8.64 2.47 -33.85
C GLY A 677 8.27 1.81 -32.52
N ASP A 678 7.03 1.33 -32.42
CA ASP A 678 6.45 0.73 -31.21
C ASP A 678 5.52 -0.45 -31.51
N THR A 679 5.06 -1.15 -30.46
CA THR A 679 4.13 -2.28 -30.55
C THR A 679 2.70 -1.86 -30.22
N THR A 680 1.73 -2.45 -30.91
CA THR A 680 0.34 -2.47 -30.41
C THR A 680 0.24 -3.36 -29.16
N MET A 681 -0.63 -3.00 -28.22
CA MET A 681 -0.43 -3.31 -26.79
C MET A 681 0.92 -2.71 -26.36
N GLN A 682 0.92 -1.40 -26.07
CA GLN A 682 2.12 -0.64 -25.75
C GLN A 682 2.89 -1.36 -24.63
N TYR A 683 4.22 -1.33 -24.72
CA TYR A 683 5.10 -2.05 -23.79
C TYR A 683 4.84 -3.57 -23.74
N SER A 684 4.56 -4.20 -24.90
CA SER A 684 4.54 -5.67 -24.99
C SER A 684 5.95 -6.23 -24.99
N PHE A 685 6.29 -7.05 -23.99
CA PHE A 685 7.55 -7.78 -23.98
C PHE A 685 7.51 -8.89 -25.02
N ARG A 686 8.53 -8.96 -25.88
CA ARG A 686 8.63 -9.96 -26.97
C ARG A 686 9.77 -10.95 -26.77
N GLY A 687 10.61 -10.73 -25.75
CA GLY A 687 11.76 -11.55 -25.40
C GLY A 687 11.38 -12.89 -24.77
N LYS A 688 12.40 -13.67 -24.42
CA LYS A 688 12.25 -14.93 -23.66
C LYS A 688 12.24 -14.66 -22.16
N VAL A 689 11.42 -15.40 -21.42
CA VAL A 689 11.32 -15.33 -19.96
C VAL A 689 11.92 -16.59 -19.36
N VAL A 690 12.69 -16.45 -18.29
CA VAL A 690 13.12 -17.54 -17.40
C VAL A 690 12.85 -17.08 -15.97
N VAL A 691 12.32 -17.96 -15.13
CA VAL A 691 12.02 -17.64 -13.73
C VAL A 691 12.89 -18.47 -12.79
N LEU A 692 13.48 -17.83 -11.78
CA LEU A 692 14.24 -18.49 -10.72
C LEU A 692 13.37 -18.62 -9.46
N ILE A 693 13.35 -19.83 -8.88
CA ILE A 693 12.67 -20.15 -7.63
C ILE A 693 13.60 -20.92 -6.68
N ASP A 694 13.32 -20.86 -5.39
CA ASP A 694 14.00 -21.68 -4.37
C ASP A 694 13.01 -22.18 -3.31
N GLU A 695 13.53 -22.92 -2.32
CA GLU A 695 12.75 -23.44 -1.22
C GLU A 695 12.10 -22.37 -0.33
N GLN A 696 12.49 -21.09 -0.49
CA GLN A 696 11.95 -19.95 0.24
C GLN A 696 10.97 -19.11 -0.60
N THR A 697 10.84 -19.36 -1.91
CA THR A 697 9.75 -18.84 -2.72
C THR A 697 8.42 -19.36 -2.15
N SER A 698 7.54 -18.44 -1.75
CA SER A 698 6.38 -18.74 -0.90
C SER A 698 5.11 -18.03 -1.39
N SER A 699 3.93 -18.64 -1.12
CA SER A 699 2.63 -17.97 -1.28
C SER A 699 2.39 -17.49 -2.72
N ASP A 700 2.06 -16.21 -2.92
CA ASP A 700 1.77 -15.62 -4.23
C ASP A 700 2.90 -15.76 -5.25
N ALA A 701 4.17 -15.80 -4.80
CA ALA A 701 5.29 -16.05 -5.71
C ALA A 701 5.30 -17.47 -6.26
N GLU A 702 4.75 -18.43 -5.52
CA GLU A 702 4.52 -19.78 -6.01
C GLU A 702 3.37 -19.79 -7.03
N MET A 703 2.34 -18.96 -6.84
CA MET A 703 1.26 -18.79 -7.83
C MET A 703 1.79 -18.20 -9.13
N PHE A 704 2.66 -17.18 -9.03
CA PHE A 704 3.38 -16.65 -10.18
C PHE A 704 4.19 -17.73 -10.91
N ALA A 705 5.01 -18.50 -10.19
CA ALA A 705 5.83 -19.56 -10.79
C ALA A 705 4.97 -20.67 -11.43
N LEU A 706 3.89 -21.10 -10.77
CA LEU A 706 2.93 -22.05 -11.33
C LEU A 706 2.26 -21.46 -12.58
N GLY A 707 1.86 -20.20 -12.54
CA GLY A 707 1.26 -19.46 -13.66
C GLY A 707 2.18 -19.45 -14.87
N ILE A 708 3.48 -19.21 -14.69
CA ILE A 708 4.49 -19.24 -15.76
C ILE A 708 4.49 -20.61 -16.47
N GLN A 709 4.43 -21.71 -15.71
CA GLN A 709 4.38 -23.08 -16.25
C GLN A 709 3.04 -23.36 -16.96
N GLN A 710 1.92 -23.09 -16.29
CA GLN A 710 0.57 -23.37 -16.81
C GLN A 710 0.27 -22.59 -18.09
N LEU A 711 0.73 -21.33 -18.15
CA LEU A 711 0.56 -20.42 -19.28
C LEU A 711 1.66 -20.57 -20.34
N LYS A 712 2.66 -21.42 -20.09
CA LYS A 712 3.78 -21.73 -20.99
C LYS A 712 4.57 -20.47 -21.40
N LEU A 713 4.84 -19.59 -20.44
CA LEU A 713 5.53 -18.32 -20.67
C LEU A 713 7.06 -18.46 -20.69
N GLY A 714 7.59 -19.42 -19.93
CA GLY A 714 9.01 -19.71 -19.84
C GLY A 714 9.29 -20.89 -18.91
N PRO A 715 10.53 -21.42 -18.88
CA PRO A 715 10.90 -22.43 -17.91
C PRO A 715 11.14 -21.80 -16.53
N VAL A 716 10.78 -22.56 -15.50
CA VAL A 716 11.07 -22.30 -14.09
C VAL A 716 12.28 -23.14 -13.67
N ILE A 717 13.26 -22.52 -13.01
CA ILE A 717 14.55 -23.13 -12.67
C ILE A 717 14.84 -22.92 -11.19
N GLY A 718 15.35 -23.95 -10.51
CA GLY A 718 15.84 -23.84 -9.15
C GLY A 718 15.46 -25.03 -8.28
N GLU A 719 14.92 -24.79 -7.10
CA GLU A 719 14.47 -25.83 -6.17
C GLU A 719 12.96 -25.80 -5.97
N ARG A 720 12.40 -26.90 -5.46
CA ARG A 720 10.97 -26.99 -5.11
C ARG A 720 10.64 -25.95 -4.03
N THR A 721 9.58 -25.17 -4.28
CA THR A 721 9.15 -24.07 -3.41
C THR A 721 8.53 -24.53 -2.08
N TRP A 722 8.16 -23.57 -1.23
CA TRP A 722 7.65 -23.80 0.12
C TRP A 722 6.40 -24.69 0.17
N GLY A 723 5.38 -24.37 -0.63
CA GLY A 723 4.16 -25.15 -0.78
C GLY A 723 2.94 -24.60 -0.08
N GLY A 724 2.86 -23.30 0.18
CA GLY A 724 1.70 -22.66 0.80
C GLY A 724 0.86 -21.94 -0.24
N ALA A 725 -0.32 -22.47 -0.54
CA ALA A 725 -1.23 -21.86 -1.53
C ALA A 725 -2.59 -21.48 -0.94
N ILE A 726 -2.95 -21.99 0.24
CA ILE A 726 -4.18 -21.58 0.90
C ILE A 726 -3.96 -20.20 1.53
N GLY A 727 -4.53 -19.18 0.89
CA GLY A 727 -4.58 -17.83 1.40
C GLY A 727 -5.32 -17.76 2.73
N TYR A 728 -5.00 -16.73 3.50
CA TYR A 728 -5.53 -16.54 4.83
C TYR A 728 -6.32 -15.25 4.95
N SER A 729 -7.26 -15.25 5.89
CA SER A 729 -7.92 -14.05 6.38
C SER A 729 -7.40 -13.70 7.77
N GLY A 730 -7.07 -12.43 7.98
CA GLY A 730 -6.66 -11.85 9.26
C GLY A 730 -7.63 -10.74 9.68
N HIS A 731 -8.90 -11.08 9.79
CA HIS A 731 -9.94 -10.10 10.08
C HIS A 731 -9.79 -9.50 11.49
N PRO A 732 -9.84 -8.17 11.68
CA PRO A 732 -9.78 -7.53 13.00
C PRO A 732 -10.85 -8.04 13.98
N GLU A 733 -12.02 -8.46 13.48
CA GLU A 733 -13.09 -9.06 14.27
C GLU A 733 -12.74 -10.44 14.86
N LEU A 734 -11.65 -11.07 14.41
CA LEU A 734 -11.12 -12.32 14.95
C LEU A 734 -9.98 -12.10 15.96
N ARG A 735 -9.64 -10.83 16.27
CA ARG A 735 -8.72 -10.50 17.36
C ARG A 735 -9.28 -11.00 18.69
N LEU A 736 -8.38 -11.52 19.49
CA LEU A 736 -8.64 -11.97 20.85
C LEU A 736 -8.84 -10.76 21.78
N VAL A 737 -9.38 -11.01 22.97
CA VAL A 737 -9.78 -9.96 23.94
C VAL A 737 -8.67 -8.97 24.32
N ASP A 738 -7.41 -9.36 24.17
CA ASP A 738 -6.23 -8.56 24.50
C ASP A 738 -5.58 -7.88 23.28
N GLY A 739 -6.19 -7.98 22.10
CA GLY A 739 -5.64 -7.47 20.84
C GLY A 739 -4.78 -8.46 20.06
N SER A 740 -4.38 -9.58 20.68
CA SER A 740 -3.66 -10.66 19.99
C SER A 740 -4.50 -11.22 18.84
N GLY A 741 -3.86 -11.90 17.88
CA GLY A 741 -4.56 -12.43 16.71
C GLY A 741 -3.86 -13.63 16.10
N PHE A 742 -4.55 -14.25 15.16
CA PHE A 742 -4.00 -15.33 14.35
C PHE A 742 -4.66 -15.30 12.97
N THR A 743 -3.97 -15.88 12.00
CA THR A 743 -4.50 -16.01 10.64
C THR A 743 -5.20 -17.34 10.45
N ILE A 744 -6.26 -17.33 9.65
CA ILE A 744 -7.05 -18.53 9.33
C ILE A 744 -6.93 -18.79 7.83
N PRO A 745 -6.40 -19.94 7.40
CA PRO A 745 -6.42 -20.37 6.00
C PRO A 745 -7.88 -20.57 5.55
N SER A 746 -8.36 -19.68 4.69
CA SER A 746 -9.81 -19.53 4.42
C SER A 746 -10.18 -19.59 2.94
N PHE A 747 -9.22 -19.46 2.03
CA PHE A 747 -9.47 -19.59 0.60
C PHE A 747 -8.21 -20.10 -0.11
N GLY A 748 -8.37 -20.74 -1.27
CA GLY A 748 -7.21 -21.23 -2.01
C GLY A 748 -7.50 -21.58 -3.46
N PRO A 749 -6.46 -21.65 -4.30
CA PRO A 749 -6.57 -22.00 -5.70
C PRO A 749 -6.68 -23.52 -5.89
N TYR A 750 -7.56 -23.91 -6.81
CA TYR A 750 -7.72 -25.29 -7.24
C TYR A 750 -7.52 -25.40 -8.76
N LEU A 751 -7.02 -26.55 -9.21
CA LEU A 751 -6.83 -26.86 -10.61
C LEU A 751 -7.30 -28.29 -10.88
N GLN A 752 -8.14 -28.48 -11.90
CA GLN A 752 -8.61 -29.80 -12.33
C GLN A 752 -9.29 -30.61 -11.22
N GLY A 753 -9.96 -29.94 -10.29
CA GLY A 753 -10.68 -30.58 -9.18
C GLY A 753 -9.82 -30.90 -7.95
N GLU A 754 -8.54 -30.51 -7.95
CA GLU A 754 -7.61 -30.71 -6.84
C GLU A 754 -7.08 -29.36 -6.34
N TRP A 755 -6.79 -29.25 -5.03
CA TRP A 755 -6.04 -28.12 -4.50
C TRP A 755 -4.67 -28.05 -5.15
N ALA A 756 -4.25 -26.84 -5.56
CA ALA A 756 -3.11 -26.64 -6.44
C ALA A 756 -1.79 -27.21 -5.86
N ILE A 757 -1.05 -26.40 -5.10
CA ILE A 757 0.31 -26.74 -4.63
C ILE A 757 0.43 -26.79 -3.11
N GLU A 758 -0.68 -26.67 -2.36
CA GLU A 758 -0.66 -26.77 -0.90
C GLU A 758 0.03 -28.06 -0.44
N GLN A 759 0.99 -27.95 0.49
CA GLN A 759 1.86 -29.03 0.99
C GLN A 759 2.78 -29.69 -0.06
N LYS A 760 2.83 -29.18 -1.30
CA LYS A 760 3.61 -29.74 -2.41
C LYS A 760 4.68 -28.76 -2.90
N GLY A 761 4.30 -27.50 -3.09
CA GLY A 761 5.10 -26.50 -3.79
C GLY A 761 5.11 -26.71 -5.31
N VAL A 762 5.63 -25.71 -6.01
CA VAL A 762 5.94 -25.76 -7.44
C VAL A 762 7.24 -26.53 -7.62
N SER A 763 7.19 -27.56 -8.46
CA SER A 763 8.41 -28.24 -8.93
C SER A 763 8.95 -27.51 -10.15
N PRO A 764 10.23 -27.08 -10.16
CA PRO A 764 10.81 -26.40 -11.31
C PRO A 764 10.90 -27.34 -12.53
N ASP A 765 10.86 -26.76 -13.74
CA ASP A 765 11.12 -27.50 -14.98
C ASP A 765 12.57 -28.00 -15.05
N ILE A 766 13.49 -27.27 -14.41
CA ILE A 766 14.91 -27.60 -14.32
C ILE A 766 15.35 -27.48 -12.87
N VAL A 767 15.56 -28.61 -12.20
CA VAL A 767 16.05 -28.67 -10.82
C VAL A 767 17.54 -28.33 -10.77
N VAL A 768 17.92 -27.32 -9.98
CA VAL A 768 19.30 -26.89 -9.73
C VAL A 768 19.45 -26.43 -8.28
N SER A 769 20.34 -27.08 -7.54
CA SER A 769 20.65 -26.71 -6.17
C SER A 769 21.78 -25.69 -6.09
N ASN A 770 21.62 -24.69 -5.23
CA ASN A 770 22.72 -23.83 -4.79
C ASN A 770 23.38 -24.44 -3.53
N LEU A 771 24.53 -25.09 -3.71
CA LEU A 771 25.21 -25.79 -2.62
C LEU A 771 25.74 -24.79 -1.57
N PRO A 772 25.51 -25.00 -0.25
CA PRO A 772 25.80 -24.01 0.78
C PRO A 772 27.23 -23.45 0.74
N VAL A 773 28.25 -24.31 0.58
CA VAL A 773 29.66 -23.89 0.53
C VAL A 773 29.96 -23.11 -0.75
N ALA A 774 29.36 -23.49 -1.88
CA ALA A 774 29.57 -22.79 -3.14
C ALA A 774 28.94 -21.39 -3.08
N THR A 775 27.71 -21.30 -2.57
CA THR A 775 26.98 -20.03 -2.39
C THR A 775 27.65 -19.12 -1.37
N PHE A 776 28.15 -19.65 -0.26
CA PHE A 776 28.94 -18.89 0.70
C PHE A 776 30.20 -18.26 0.06
N ASN A 777 30.79 -18.94 -0.92
CA ASN A 777 31.95 -18.44 -1.67
C ASN A 777 31.56 -17.61 -2.92
N GLY A 778 30.29 -17.22 -3.07
CA GLY A 778 29.80 -16.34 -4.13
C GLY A 778 29.39 -17.03 -5.44
N ALA A 779 29.32 -18.36 -5.49
CA ALA A 779 28.81 -19.08 -6.66
C ALA A 779 27.27 -19.13 -6.65
N ASP A 780 26.65 -19.00 -7.84
CA ASP A 780 25.20 -19.11 -8.01
C ASP A 780 24.90 -19.99 -9.23
N ALA A 781 24.75 -21.28 -8.97
CA ALA A 781 24.52 -22.31 -10.00
C ALA A 781 23.15 -22.14 -10.66
N GLN A 782 22.14 -21.69 -9.92
CA GLN A 782 20.80 -21.44 -10.45
C GLN A 782 20.82 -20.29 -11.45
N LEU A 783 21.44 -19.15 -11.09
CA LEU A 783 21.57 -18.01 -12.00
C LEU A 783 22.42 -18.37 -13.24
N ASP A 784 23.53 -19.09 -13.05
CA ASP A 784 24.36 -19.56 -14.16
C ASP A 784 23.55 -20.44 -15.13
N LYS A 785 22.69 -21.32 -14.58
CA LYS A 785 21.79 -22.14 -15.41
C LYS A 785 20.74 -21.30 -16.13
N ALA A 786 20.14 -20.32 -15.47
CA ALA A 786 19.18 -19.42 -16.12
C ALA A 786 19.82 -18.66 -17.29
N VAL A 787 21.05 -18.17 -17.14
CA VAL A 787 21.82 -17.53 -18.21
C VAL A 787 22.09 -18.50 -19.37
N GLU A 788 22.44 -19.76 -19.09
CA GLU A 788 22.62 -20.79 -20.13
C GLU A 788 21.31 -21.04 -20.91
N VAL A 789 20.21 -21.28 -20.18
CA VAL A 789 18.91 -21.63 -20.75
C VAL A 789 18.34 -20.49 -21.57
N ILE A 790 18.37 -19.26 -21.06
CA ILE A 790 17.79 -18.12 -21.77
C ILE A 790 18.56 -17.82 -23.07
N LYS A 791 19.89 -17.96 -23.07
CA LYS A 791 20.71 -17.84 -24.29
C LYS A 791 20.29 -18.86 -25.34
N LYS A 792 20.05 -20.11 -24.93
CA LYS A 792 19.55 -21.17 -25.81
C LYS A 792 18.18 -20.82 -26.38
N LEU A 793 17.23 -20.40 -25.52
CA LEU A 793 15.89 -20.01 -25.95
C LEU A 793 15.90 -18.83 -26.94
N ILE A 794 16.79 -17.86 -26.73
CA ILE A 794 16.98 -16.73 -27.64
C ILE A 794 17.51 -17.22 -28.99
N ALA A 795 18.56 -18.06 -28.97
CA ALA A 795 19.18 -18.59 -30.19
C ALA A 795 18.23 -19.46 -31.03
N GLU A 796 17.29 -20.16 -30.39
CA GLU A 796 16.28 -21.01 -31.05
C GLU A 796 15.05 -20.22 -31.53
N SER A 797 14.95 -18.94 -31.19
CA SER A 797 13.78 -18.11 -31.48
C SER A 797 13.98 -17.14 -32.64
N ALA A 798 12.88 -16.74 -33.27
CA ALA A 798 12.88 -15.62 -34.19
C ALA A 798 13.26 -14.34 -33.44
N GLY A 799 14.05 -13.47 -34.08
CA GLY A 799 14.50 -12.22 -33.48
C GLY A 799 13.32 -11.33 -33.03
N VAL A 800 13.51 -10.67 -31.88
CA VAL A 800 12.46 -9.86 -31.22
C VAL A 800 12.51 -8.38 -31.62
N ALA A 801 13.38 -8.03 -32.56
CA ALA A 801 13.44 -6.71 -33.15
C ALA A 801 12.10 -6.34 -33.80
N LEU A 802 11.79 -5.05 -33.82
CA LEU A 802 10.62 -4.56 -34.56
C LEU A 802 10.82 -4.82 -36.06
N PRO A 803 9.77 -5.22 -36.79
CA PRO A 803 9.88 -5.39 -38.22
C PRO A 803 10.17 -4.05 -38.90
N LYS A 804 10.85 -4.12 -40.06
CA LYS A 804 11.13 -2.91 -40.84
C LYS A 804 9.80 -2.30 -41.33
N PRO A 805 9.59 -0.97 -41.17
CA PRO A 805 8.42 -0.30 -41.71
C PRO A 805 8.28 -0.49 -43.23
N PRO A 806 7.04 -0.51 -43.76
CA PRO A 806 6.82 -0.53 -45.20
C PRO A 806 7.38 0.73 -45.87
N ALA A 807 7.63 0.64 -47.18
CA ALA A 807 7.98 1.83 -47.95
C ALA A 807 6.83 2.86 -47.90
N TYR A 808 7.16 4.15 -47.73
CA TYR A 808 6.15 5.20 -47.75
C TYR A 808 5.45 5.26 -49.11
N PRO A 809 4.12 5.47 -49.14
CA PRO A 809 3.38 5.47 -50.39
C PRO A 809 3.78 6.68 -51.25
N ASN A 810 4.16 6.42 -52.51
CA ASN A 810 4.29 7.48 -53.50
C ASN A 810 2.92 7.74 -54.14
N ARG A 811 2.21 8.76 -53.65
CA ARG A 811 0.94 9.24 -54.21
C ARG A 811 1.12 10.45 -55.14
N ALA A 812 2.35 10.74 -55.58
CA ALA A 812 2.57 11.80 -56.56
C ALA A 812 1.74 11.51 -57.81
N VAL A 813 1.07 12.53 -58.32
CA VAL A 813 0.31 12.42 -59.56
C VAL A 813 1.32 12.21 -60.68
N ASP A 814 1.29 11.02 -61.28
CA ASP A 814 2.02 10.73 -62.50
C ASP A 814 1.27 11.43 -63.65
N VAL A 815 1.66 12.68 -63.90
CA VAL A 815 1.04 13.56 -64.89
C VAL A 815 1.13 12.94 -66.29
N GLU A 816 2.18 12.16 -66.58
CA GLU A 816 2.37 11.47 -67.86
C GLU A 816 1.42 10.28 -68.02
N LYS A 817 1.25 9.42 -66.99
CA LYS A 817 0.24 8.35 -67.00
C LYS A 817 -1.19 8.89 -67.05
N CYS A 818 -1.48 9.97 -66.33
CA CYS A 818 -2.78 10.63 -66.37
C CYS A 818 -3.05 11.26 -67.75
N ALA A 819 -2.04 11.89 -68.37
CA ALA A 819 -2.15 12.41 -69.73
C ALA A 819 -2.32 11.30 -70.78
N ALA A 820 -1.68 10.14 -70.61
CA ALA A 820 -1.85 8.98 -71.49
C ALA A 820 -3.26 8.38 -71.41
N LYS A 821 -3.87 8.31 -70.22
CA LYS A 821 -5.28 7.91 -70.05
C LYS A 821 -6.26 8.93 -70.61
N ASN A 822 -6.00 10.23 -70.43
CA ASN A 822 -6.84 11.29 -70.99
C ASN A 822 -6.69 11.43 -72.51
N LYS A 823 -5.54 11.08 -73.10
CA LYS A 823 -5.41 10.99 -74.57
C LYS A 823 -6.38 9.97 -75.18
N ASN A 824 -6.71 8.88 -74.48
CA ASN A 824 -7.72 7.93 -74.96
C ASN A 824 -9.17 8.44 -74.82
N ILE A 825 -9.44 9.33 -73.86
CA ILE A 825 -10.78 9.94 -73.67
C ILE A 825 -10.99 11.11 -74.65
N TYR A 826 -9.97 11.94 -74.86
CA TYR A 826 -10.02 13.01 -75.87
C TYR A 826 -9.82 12.49 -77.31
N ALA A 827 -9.25 11.31 -77.53
CA ALA A 827 -9.29 10.64 -78.85
C ALA A 827 -10.65 10.02 -79.18
N ALA A 828 -11.46 9.67 -78.17
CA ALA A 828 -12.84 9.21 -78.36
C ALA A 828 -13.84 10.37 -78.45
N ALA A 829 -13.56 11.51 -77.79
CA ALA A 829 -14.40 12.71 -77.81
C ALA A 829 -13.99 13.77 -78.85
N ALA A 830 -12.82 13.63 -79.49
CA ALA A 830 -12.49 14.29 -80.75
C ALA A 830 -13.08 13.46 -81.89
N ILE A 831 -14.39 13.57 -82.11
CA ILE A 831 -14.91 14.32 -83.26
C ILE A 831 -14.59 13.51 -84.55
N THR A 832 -15.45 12.63 -85.09
CA THR A 832 -16.93 12.59 -85.03
C THR A 832 -17.55 13.99 -84.99
N GLY A 833 -17.19 14.79 -86.00
CA GLY A 833 -17.82 16.07 -86.31
C GLY A 833 -17.59 16.40 -87.77
N ALA A 834 -18.34 15.70 -88.64
CA ALA A 834 -18.76 16.27 -89.90
C ALA A 834 -19.79 17.39 -89.61
N ALA A 835 -19.78 18.42 -90.46
CA ALA A 835 -20.56 19.64 -90.39
C ALA A 835 -22.03 19.49 -89.95
N VAL A 836 -22.48 20.35 -89.03
CA VAL A 836 -23.64 21.28 -89.04
C VAL A 836 -23.50 22.21 -87.85
#